data_AF-A0A412TXR4-F1
#
_entry.id   AF-A0A412TXR4-F1
#
_cell.length_a   1.000
_cell.length_b   1.000
_cell.length_c   1.000
_cell.angle_alpha   90.00
_cell.angle_beta   90.00
_cell.angle_gamma   90.00
#
_symmetry.space_group_name_H-M   'P 1'
#
loop_
_entity.id
_entity.type
_entity.pdbx_description
1 polymer ?
#
loop_
_entity_poly.entity_id
_entity_poly.type
_entity_poly.pdbx_seq_one_letter_code
_entity_poly.pdbx_strand_id
1 'polypeptide(L)'
;MLAAFTACQKDEGLVSGGATSQTITVTIPQGMQTRATAADFGNGAKVDRCLLQIYRPGTTPTKYDEQQSATVQKGTDGKLTATFNLRLVAQQTYDFVFWADCSTGDHYNTDDLTNITVKGNYAGNNDEFDAFTGALLDYQVKGAFSENITLRRPFGQLNVKTLDMTAIPATDLKPTKVKVAFTAVPTSFDARKGEVGAATDAVEYTADVLSADGDLTVDYIWAPVEEATLADFSMTFLNGTIEISTNSDFKNIPIRRNYRTMVSGNLLTKQGTFNVTIDPEFYKPDIINDYPELRAALANGGSVTLSEDVTIETPLVVETGKTVEIDLNGHTITNETDVWAGNDWSLFSVRGGSLTVKNGTVKGKDNDCYACDVQYGGTLIIEDGIFVGNISAVYVHEGKAEIKGGTFSIVQTETEGDPYRFLLNCYDPNRQAGKASIVVTGGTFENFNPADNVAEGAGTNFVAEGYKAVKTAETPAPNGTFQVVKNAKVDNADELIGALADPEIANIEVTSDIDLSTKSSEELTFEEHKIIDIKEGATLRLGSANFLMAENGLTLTGKGTIDNSAAASTAVAAASDVHEHKSLIHVTGGDLLIDGVTLINDPEHHWHGSSYNSAAIAYWNDANITIRNARIISGEFTLCGMGRNVASGEITLTDSYFESTSSNKDNGQHWAYAMRLYGSKVRIENCEVKGIQGGVSIESCQDAVISGGKYYTENTPGQKDAFYPVYITNGAKVTITGGEFSGPNDWSGLAIEGTSAVVSGDNDVDLPTGSVILQGGKFSGKAYNSVTNTVYAPAAGYQWQAITDGSNLKWAVVPATR
;
A
#
# COMPACT_ATOMS: atom_id res chain seq x y z
N MET A 1 28.35 -106.02 -28.89
CA MET A 1 29.06 -104.76 -29.19
C MET A 1 28.43 -103.70 -28.29
N LEU A 2 29.07 -103.12 -27.26
CA LEU A 2 30.35 -102.35 -27.26
C LEU A 2 30.24 -101.14 -28.22
N ALA A 3 30.43 -99.86 -27.87
CA ALA A 3 30.77 -99.10 -26.64
C ALA A 3 30.14 -97.67 -26.82
N ALA A 4 29.65 -96.88 -25.83
CA ALA A 4 30.16 -96.35 -24.54
C ALA A 4 30.94 -95.00 -24.65
N PHE A 5 30.81 -94.15 -23.60
CA PHE A 5 31.36 -92.77 -23.38
C PHE A 5 30.61 -91.61 -24.07
N THR A 6 30.28 -90.45 -23.46
CA THR A 6 30.12 -89.95 -22.06
C THR A 6 29.41 -88.56 -22.16
N ALA A 7 28.83 -87.88 -21.17
CA ALA A 7 28.54 -88.04 -19.73
C ALA A 7 27.21 -87.25 -19.42
N CYS A 8 26.70 -86.97 -18.22
CA CYS A 8 27.09 -87.18 -16.81
C CYS A 8 25.82 -87.25 -15.91
N GLN A 9 25.92 -86.97 -14.60
CA GLN A 9 24.79 -86.81 -13.66
C GLN A 9 24.78 -85.42 -13.00
N LYS A 10 23.59 -84.92 -12.64
CA LYS A 10 23.33 -84.45 -11.27
C LYS A 10 21.82 -84.48 -10.96
N ASP A 11 21.50 -84.85 -9.74
CA ASP A 11 20.15 -84.80 -9.16
C ASP A 11 20.04 -83.49 -8.37
N GLU A 12 19.14 -82.59 -8.76
CA GLU A 12 18.76 -81.42 -7.96
C GLU A 12 17.27 -81.09 -8.14
N GLY A 13 16.51 -81.40 -7.08
CA GLY A 13 15.64 -80.42 -6.46
C GLY A 13 14.32 -80.06 -7.15
N LEU A 14 13.27 -80.07 -6.33
CA LEU A 14 12.12 -79.17 -6.48
C LEU A 14 12.59 -77.77 -6.89
N VAL A 15 12.36 -77.36 -8.14
CA VAL A 15 12.18 -75.94 -8.44
C VAL A 15 10.82 -75.58 -7.88
N SER A 16 10.81 -75.17 -6.61
CA SER A 16 9.69 -74.49 -5.99
C SER A 16 9.21 -73.39 -6.92
N GLY A 17 7.89 -73.23 -7.03
CA GLY A 17 7.29 -72.23 -7.91
C GLY A 17 7.77 -70.85 -7.51
N GLY A 18 8.77 -70.32 -8.22
CA GLY A 18 9.07 -68.90 -8.27
C GLY A 18 7.91 -68.21 -8.96
N ALA A 19 6.85 -67.95 -8.20
CA ALA A 19 5.72 -67.17 -8.67
C ALA A 19 6.27 -65.83 -9.16
N THR A 20 6.09 -65.55 -10.45
CA THR A 20 6.19 -64.19 -10.97
C THR A 20 5.02 -63.40 -10.39
N SER A 21 5.19 -62.96 -9.14
CA SER A 21 4.16 -62.28 -8.36
C SER A 21 3.77 -60.99 -9.05
N GLN A 22 2.58 -60.98 -9.63
CA GLN A 22 1.92 -59.77 -10.09
C GLN A 22 1.20 -59.20 -8.87
N THR A 23 1.74 -58.13 -8.30
CA THR A 23 1.20 -57.52 -7.08
C THR A 23 0.61 -56.15 -7.38
N ILE A 24 -0.56 -55.87 -6.81
CA ILE A 24 -1.03 -54.50 -6.66
C ILE A 24 -1.11 -54.22 -5.17
N THR A 25 -0.33 -53.25 -4.72
CA THR A 25 -0.48 -52.66 -3.38
C THR A 25 -1.35 -51.43 -3.52
N VAL A 26 -2.37 -51.35 -2.68
CA VAL A 26 -3.31 -50.25 -2.63
C VAL A 26 -3.02 -49.47 -1.35
N THR A 27 -2.85 -48.15 -1.46
CA THR A 27 -2.65 -47.24 -0.33
C THR A 27 -3.92 -46.41 -0.10
N ILE A 28 -4.38 -46.35 1.14
CA ILE A 28 -5.54 -45.56 1.55
C ILE A 28 -5.03 -44.37 2.39
N PRO A 29 -5.22 -43.11 1.94
CA PRO A 29 -4.86 -41.92 2.70
C PRO A 29 -5.56 -41.86 4.06
N GLN A 30 -4.95 -41.15 5.00
CA GLN A 30 -5.55 -40.78 6.27
C GLN A 30 -5.64 -39.24 6.30
N GLY A 31 -6.76 -38.68 6.76
CA GLY A 31 -6.86 -37.23 6.98
C GLY A 31 -6.02 -36.78 8.19
N MET A 32 -5.70 -35.48 8.27
CA MET A 32 -5.07 -34.93 9.47
C MET A 32 -6.07 -34.85 10.63
N GLN A 33 -5.59 -35.04 11.87
CA GLN A 33 -6.39 -34.82 13.09
C GLN A 33 -6.54 -33.32 13.36
N THR A 34 -7.50 -32.70 12.68
CA THR A 34 -7.89 -31.29 12.89
C THR A 34 -8.76 -31.14 14.15
N ARG A 35 -8.11 -30.99 15.31
CA ARG A 35 -8.68 -30.76 16.66
C ARG A 35 -9.56 -31.89 17.22
N ALA A 36 -9.20 -32.37 18.41
CA ALA A 36 -9.94 -33.42 19.12
C ALA A 36 -11.37 -32.99 19.47
N THR A 37 -12.35 -33.72 18.91
CA THR A 37 -13.72 -33.84 19.44
C THR A 37 -13.97 -35.31 19.77
N ALA A 38 -15.08 -35.65 20.45
CA ALA A 38 -15.26 -36.95 21.10
C ALA A 38 -15.38 -38.18 20.16
N ALA A 39 -15.33 -38.00 18.84
CA ALA A 39 -15.21 -39.06 17.85
C ALA A 39 -14.47 -38.56 16.59
N ASP A 40 -13.33 -39.19 16.27
CA ASP A 40 -12.47 -38.83 15.12
C ASP A 40 -13.07 -39.29 13.77
N PHE A 41 -14.15 -38.67 13.29
CA PHE A 41 -14.76 -39.00 11.99
C PHE A 41 -13.86 -38.64 10.81
N GLY A 42 -13.80 -39.51 9.80
CA GLY A 42 -13.12 -39.26 8.53
C GLY A 42 -11.61 -39.43 8.60
N ASN A 43 -11.11 -40.15 9.61
CA ASN A 43 -9.72 -40.60 9.63
C ASN A 43 -9.50 -41.91 8.84
N GLY A 44 -10.56 -42.58 8.36
CA GLY A 44 -10.49 -43.85 7.65
C GLY A 44 -10.24 -45.09 8.53
N ALA A 45 -10.24 -44.96 9.86
CA ALA A 45 -9.89 -46.04 10.79
C ALA A 45 -10.93 -47.18 10.86
N LYS A 46 -12.12 -47.00 10.27
CA LYS A 46 -13.15 -48.05 10.12
C LYS A 46 -12.96 -48.92 8.88
N VAL A 47 -12.12 -48.50 7.93
CA VAL A 47 -11.92 -49.23 6.67
C VAL A 47 -10.99 -50.42 6.89
N ASP A 48 -11.57 -51.63 6.80
CA ASP A 48 -10.90 -52.90 7.06
C ASP A 48 -10.91 -53.86 5.85
N ARG A 49 -11.68 -53.54 4.81
CA ARG A 49 -11.85 -54.32 3.57
C ARG A 49 -11.45 -53.49 2.35
N CYS A 50 -10.79 -54.13 1.40
CA CYS A 50 -10.55 -53.61 0.07
C CYS A 50 -10.94 -54.67 -0.96
N LEU A 51 -11.72 -54.28 -1.96
CA LEU A 51 -12.22 -55.10 -3.06
C LEU A 51 -11.52 -54.69 -4.36
N LEU A 52 -11.27 -55.68 -5.23
CA LEU A 52 -10.77 -55.49 -6.58
C LEU A 52 -11.66 -56.25 -7.57
N GLN A 53 -12.27 -55.53 -8.51
CA GLN A 53 -12.86 -56.12 -9.71
C GLN A 53 -11.99 -55.78 -10.93
N ILE A 54 -11.61 -56.83 -11.68
CA ILE A 54 -10.88 -56.70 -12.94
C ILE A 54 -11.89 -56.74 -14.08
N TYR A 55 -11.81 -55.79 -15.01
CA TYR A 55 -12.63 -55.73 -16.22
C TYR A 55 -11.75 -55.75 -17.48
N ARG A 56 -12.32 -56.16 -18.61
CA ARG A 56 -11.73 -55.91 -19.93
C ARG A 56 -12.11 -54.50 -20.41
N PRO A 57 -11.18 -53.74 -21.02
CA PRO A 57 -11.45 -52.40 -21.54
C PRO A 57 -12.57 -52.38 -22.59
N GLY A 58 -13.32 -51.29 -22.62
CA GLY A 58 -14.46 -51.08 -23.52
C GLY A 58 -15.52 -50.15 -22.94
N THR A 59 -16.54 -49.85 -23.76
CA THR A 59 -17.69 -49.01 -23.38
C THR A 59 -18.67 -49.74 -22.47
N THR A 60 -18.80 -51.06 -22.59
CA THR A 60 -19.52 -51.92 -21.64
C THR A 60 -18.48 -52.82 -20.94
N PRO A 61 -18.14 -52.55 -19.67
CA PRO A 61 -17.08 -53.27 -18.99
C PRO A 61 -17.51 -54.71 -18.68
N THR A 62 -16.74 -55.68 -19.18
CA THR A 62 -17.00 -57.11 -18.91
C THR A 62 -16.03 -57.61 -17.85
N LYS A 63 -16.55 -58.21 -16.76
CA LYS A 63 -15.73 -58.79 -15.70
C LYS A 63 -14.77 -59.83 -16.30
N TYR A 64 -13.48 -59.72 -15.99
CA TYR A 64 -12.46 -60.66 -16.47
C TYR A 64 -12.38 -61.92 -15.60
N ASP A 65 -12.57 -61.75 -14.28
CA ASP A 65 -12.49 -62.79 -13.25
C ASP A 65 -13.46 -62.45 -12.10
N GLU A 66 -13.59 -63.33 -11.11
CA GLU A 66 -14.33 -63.07 -9.87
C GLU A 66 -13.74 -61.88 -9.08
N GLN A 67 -14.58 -61.18 -8.32
CA GLN A 67 -14.14 -60.06 -7.47
C GLN A 67 -13.25 -60.59 -6.33
N GLN A 68 -12.08 -59.98 -6.15
CA GLN A 68 -11.15 -60.30 -5.07
C GLN A 68 -11.38 -59.39 -3.87
N SER A 69 -11.10 -59.91 -2.67
CA SER A 69 -11.16 -59.15 -1.42
C SER A 69 -9.87 -59.34 -0.62
N ALA A 70 -9.37 -58.26 -0.04
CA ALA A 70 -8.19 -58.22 0.81
C ALA A 70 -8.48 -57.43 2.09
N THR A 71 -7.92 -57.87 3.21
CA THR A 71 -7.97 -57.13 4.48
C THR A 71 -7.02 -55.94 4.41
N VAL A 72 -7.49 -54.78 4.88
CA VAL A 72 -6.67 -53.57 5.01
C VAL A 72 -5.81 -53.67 6.26
N GLN A 73 -4.51 -53.42 6.11
CA GLN A 73 -3.50 -53.49 7.15
C GLN A 73 -2.87 -52.12 7.40
N LYS A 74 -2.69 -51.77 8.68
CA LYS A 74 -1.98 -50.55 9.08
C LYS A 74 -0.48 -50.79 9.14
N GLY A 75 0.27 -50.12 8.28
CA GLY A 75 1.73 -50.14 8.26
C GLY A 75 2.36 -49.46 9.48
N THR A 76 3.65 -49.68 9.69
CA THR A 76 4.44 -49.02 10.74
C THR A 76 4.62 -47.51 10.52
N ASP A 77 4.39 -47.04 9.30
CA ASP A 77 4.30 -45.63 8.89
C ASP A 77 2.91 -45.03 9.11
N GLY A 78 1.97 -45.80 9.65
CA GLY A 78 0.59 -45.40 9.91
C GLY A 78 -0.34 -45.48 8.69
N LYS A 79 0.17 -45.80 7.49
CA LYS A 79 -0.65 -45.88 6.28
C LYS A 79 -1.51 -47.15 6.28
N LEU A 80 -2.73 -47.03 5.77
CA LEU A 80 -3.59 -48.18 5.51
C LEU A 80 -3.28 -48.74 4.12
N THR A 81 -3.07 -50.06 4.03
CA THR A 81 -2.69 -50.73 2.78
C THR A 81 -3.40 -52.07 2.58
N ALA A 82 -3.64 -52.46 1.33
CA ALA A 82 -4.12 -53.80 0.97
C ALA A 82 -3.31 -54.34 -0.21
N THR A 83 -3.05 -55.64 -0.28
CA THR A 83 -2.25 -56.25 -1.36
C THR A 83 -3.01 -57.37 -2.06
N PHE A 84 -3.13 -57.26 -3.38
CA PHE A 84 -3.72 -58.27 -4.25
C PHE A 84 -2.63 -59.02 -5.02
N ASN A 85 -2.77 -60.34 -5.15
CA ASN A 85 -1.87 -61.20 -5.90
C ASN A 85 -2.61 -61.74 -7.14
N LEU A 86 -2.15 -61.34 -8.33
CA LEU A 86 -2.88 -61.52 -9.58
C LEU A 86 -2.25 -62.57 -10.50
N ARG A 87 -3.04 -63.05 -11.47
CA ARG A 87 -2.57 -63.94 -12.53
C ARG A 87 -3.24 -63.61 -13.86
N LEU A 88 -2.64 -62.69 -14.59
CA LEU A 88 -3.17 -62.15 -15.85
C LEU A 88 -2.46 -62.73 -17.08
N VAL A 89 -3.12 -62.64 -18.23
CA VAL A 89 -2.54 -63.02 -19.52
C VAL A 89 -1.66 -61.89 -20.04
N ALA A 90 -0.43 -62.20 -20.43
CA ALA A 90 0.50 -61.21 -20.97
C ALA A 90 0.03 -60.65 -22.32
N GLN A 91 0.44 -59.41 -22.61
CA GLN A 91 0.05 -58.62 -23.79
C GLN A 91 -1.46 -58.40 -23.92
N GLN A 92 -2.21 -58.47 -22.82
CA GLN A 92 -3.60 -58.04 -22.73
C GLN A 92 -3.70 -56.74 -21.91
N THR A 93 -4.78 -56.02 -22.12
CA THR A 93 -5.11 -54.77 -21.43
C THR A 93 -6.26 -55.00 -20.46
N TYR A 94 -6.20 -54.40 -19.27
CA TYR A 94 -7.19 -54.57 -18.20
C TYR A 94 -7.50 -53.24 -17.51
N ASP A 95 -8.71 -53.14 -16.99
CA ASP A 95 -9.09 -52.10 -16.01
C ASP A 95 -9.15 -52.75 -14.62
N PHE A 96 -8.38 -52.21 -13.67
CA PHE A 96 -8.45 -52.59 -12.26
C PHE A 96 -9.27 -51.56 -11.50
N VAL A 97 -10.36 -51.97 -10.86
CA VAL A 97 -11.27 -51.07 -10.14
C VAL A 97 -11.32 -51.48 -8.68
N PHE A 98 -11.09 -50.51 -7.79
CA PHE A 98 -10.94 -50.72 -6.36
C PHE A 98 -12.03 -50.01 -5.55
N TRP A 99 -12.46 -50.68 -4.50
CA TRP A 99 -13.38 -50.15 -3.49
C TRP A 99 -12.97 -50.63 -2.10
N ALA A 100 -12.69 -49.72 -1.18
CA ALA A 100 -12.34 -50.04 0.20
C ALA A 100 -13.31 -49.38 1.17
N ASP A 101 -13.81 -50.13 2.15
CA ASP A 101 -14.86 -49.72 3.07
C ASP A 101 -14.80 -50.49 4.40
N CYS A 102 -15.74 -50.22 5.31
CA CYS A 102 -15.96 -51.03 6.49
C CYS A 102 -16.73 -52.31 6.14
N SER A 103 -16.18 -53.48 6.46
CA SER A 103 -16.86 -54.77 6.31
C SER A 103 -17.97 -55.01 7.35
N THR A 104 -17.92 -54.26 8.46
CA THR A 104 -18.95 -54.30 9.51
C THR A 104 -20.15 -53.45 9.09
N GLY A 105 -21.36 -53.97 9.30
CA GLY A 105 -22.62 -53.30 8.93
C GLY A 105 -23.09 -53.54 7.49
N ASP A 106 -22.17 -53.85 6.56
CA ASP A 106 -22.47 -54.10 5.13
C ASP A 106 -23.23 -52.92 4.48
N HIS A 107 -22.70 -51.71 4.63
CA HIS A 107 -23.35 -50.44 4.26
C HIS A 107 -23.46 -50.19 2.74
N TYR A 108 -22.71 -50.93 1.91
CA TYR A 108 -22.64 -50.72 0.46
C TYR A 108 -22.94 -51.99 -0.34
N ASN A 109 -23.67 -51.82 -1.45
CA ASN A 109 -23.80 -52.83 -2.49
C ASN A 109 -22.63 -52.71 -3.47
N THR A 110 -21.70 -53.66 -3.37
CA THR A 110 -20.43 -53.69 -4.11
C THR A 110 -20.36 -54.84 -5.11
N ASP A 111 -21.49 -55.50 -5.41
CA ASP A 111 -21.56 -56.62 -6.36
C ASP A 111 -21.12 -56.21 -7.78
N ASP A 112 -21.32 -54.95 -8.14
CA ASP A 112 -20.78 -54.30 -9.34
C ASP A 112 -20.15 -52.95 -8.97
N LEU A 113 -18.82 -52.85 -9.13
CA LEU A 113 -18.09 -51.62 -8.80
C LEU A 113 -18.35 -50.48 -9.81
N THR A 114 -19.05 -50.74 -10.91
CA THR A 114 -19.50 -49.68 -11.83
C THR A 114 -20.85 -49.06 -11.44
N ASN A 115 -21.52 -49.60 -10.41
CA ASN A 115 -22.77 -49.04 -9.87
C ASN A 115 -22.92 -49.38 -8.38
N ILE A 116 -22.08 -48.76 -7.55
CA ILE A 116 -22.08 -48.93 -6.09
C ILE A 116 -23.22 -48.11 -5.49
N THR A 117 -24.03 -48.72 -4.62
CA THR A 117 -25.16 -48.05 -3.95
C THR A 117 -25.14 -48.27 -2.44
N VAL A 118 -25.82 -47.41 -1.67
CA VAL A 118 -26.02 -47.62 -0.23
C VAL A 118 -27.02 -48.76 0.01
N LYS A 119 -26.75 -49.64 0.98
CA LYS A 119 -27.66 -50.67 1.46
C LYS A 119 -28.49 -50.18 2.64
N GLY A 120 -29.78 -50.48 2.64
CA GLY A 120 -30.69 -50.13 3.73
C GLY A 120 -30.91 -48.62 3.84
N ASN A 121 -31.12 -48.15 5.07
CA ASN A 121 -31.28 -46.71 5.35
C ASN A 121 -29.91 -46.13 5.73
N TYR A 122 -29.54 -45.03 5.08
CA TYR A 122 -28.38 -44.23 5.46
C TYR A 122 -28.54 -43.68 6.91
N ALA A 123 -27.45 -43.66 7.67
CA ALA A 123 -27.42 -43.14 9.02
C ALA A 123 -26.22 -42.20 9.19
N GLY A 124 -26.48 -40.90 9.37
CA GLY A 124 -25.44 -39.94 9.73
C GLY A 124 -24.86 -40.23 11.12
N ASN A 125 -23.74 -39.59 11.42
CA ASN A 125 -22.92 -39.84 12.62
C ASN A 125 -22.37 -41.29 12.70
N ASN A 126 -22.22 -41.97 11.55
CA ASN A 126 -21.59 -43.29 11.47
C ASN A 126 -20.37 -43.28 10.53
N ASP A 127 -19.19 -43.50 11.11
CA ASP A 127 -17.90 -43.51 10.40
C ASP A 127 -17.67 -44.79 9.57
N GLU A 128 -18.53 -45.81 9.73
CA GLU A 128 -18.49 -47.02 8.91
C GLU A 128 -18.96 -46.79 7.47
N PHE A 129 -19.54 -45.62 7.17
CA PHE A 129 -19.77 -45.14 5.80
C PHE A 129 -18.52 -44.47 5.18
N ASP A 130 -17.40 -44.33 5.89
CA ASP A 130 -16.15 -43.89 5.24
C ASP A 130 -15.62 -45.00 4.31
N ALA A 131 -15.19 -44.62 3.11
CA ALA A 131 -14.87 -45.51 2.01
C ALA A 131 -14.00 -44.79 0.96
N PHE A 132 -13.25 -45.57 0.19
CA PHE A 132 -12.25 -45.09 -0.76
C PHE A 132 -12.32 -45.89 -2.06
N THR A 133 -12.00 -45.25 -3.17
CA THR A 133 -12.07 -45.80 -4.52
C THR A 133 -10.88 -45.36 -5.36
N GLY A 134 -10.55 -46.16 -6.37
CA GLY A 134 -9.58 -45.80 -7.39
C GLY A 134 -9.65 -46.78 -8.55
N ALA A 135 -9.08 -46.40 -9.68
CA ALA A 135 -8.96 -47.27 -10.84
C ALA A 135 -7.60 -47.10 -11.53
N LEU A 136 -7.12 -48.18 -12.12
CA LEU A 136 -5.99 -48.21 -13.04
C LEU A 136 -6.52 -48.76 -14.36
N LEU A 137 -6.81 -47.85 -15.28
CA LEU A 137 -7.48 -48.11 -16.57
C LEU A 137 -6.47 -48.37 -17.68
N ASP A 138 -6.91 -49.08 -18.72
CA ASP A 138 -6.14 -49.35 -19.95
C ASP A 138 -4.72 -49.92 -19.69
N TYR A 139 -4.54 -50.67 -18.60
CA TYR A 139 -3.23 -51.19 -18.19
C TYR A 139 -2.83 -52.42 -18.99
N GLN A 140 -1.77 -52.28 -19.79
CA GLN A 140 -1.24 -53.37 -20.61
C GLN A 140 -0.20 -54.23 -19.86
N VAL A 141 -0.54 -55.50 -19.60
CA VAL A 141 0.32 -56.45 -18.88
C VAL A 141 1.46 -56.94 -19.78
N LYS A 142 2.56 -56.19 -19.84
CA LYS A 142 3.73 -56.50 -20.70
C LYS A 142 4.66 -57.58 -20.11
N GLY A 143 4.57 -57.83 -18.81
CA GLY A 143 5.42 -58.77 -18.06
C GLY A 143 4.97 -58.93 -16.61
N ALA A 144 5.89 -59.33 -15.71
CA ALA A 144 5.65 -59.22 -14.28
C ALA A 144 5.63 -57.74 -13.86
N PHE A 145 4.76 -57.38 -12.92
CA PHE A 145 4.56 -56.00 -12.48
C PHE A 145 4.31 -55.91 -10.98
N SER A 146 4.60 -54.75 -10.40
CA SER A 146 4.22 -54.38 -9.04
C SER A 146 3.79 -52.93 -9.04
N GLU A 147 2.48 -52.67 -8.92
CA GLU A 147 1.91 -51.32 -8.97
C GLU A 147 1.50 -50.84 -7.58
N ASN A 148 1.58 -49.53 -7.34
CA ASN A 148 1.04 -48.88 -6.15
C ASN A 148 -0.06 -47.90 -6.56
N ILE A 149 -1.26 -48.05 -5.99
CA ILE A 149 -2.44 -47.24 -6.32
C ILE A 149 -2.94 -46.56 -5.05
N THR A 150 -3.01 -45.23 -5.06
CA THR A 150 -3.60 -44.46 -3.96
C THR A 150 -5.10 -44.28 -4.20
N LEU A 151 -5.93 -44.76 -3.26
CA LEU A 151 -7.38 -44.55 -3.33
C LEU A 151 -7.77 -43.14 -2.84
N ARG A 152 -8.96 -42.70 -3.23
CA ARG A 152 -9.54 -41.39 -2.93
C ARG A 152 -10.98 -41.58 -2.47
N ARG A 153 -11.52 -40.69 -1.64
CA ARG A 153 -12.93 -40.76 -1.24
C ARG A 153 -13.84 -40.53 -2.45
N PRO A 154 -15.00 -41.19 -2.54
CA PRO A 154 -16.01 -40.98 -3.59
C PRO A 154 -17.03 -39.88 -3.21
N PHE A 155 -16.89 -39.29 -2.03
CA PHE A 155 -17.81 -38.30 -1.44
C PHE A 155 -17.07 -37.08 -0.90
N GLY A 156 -17.83 -36.03 -0.57
CA GLY A 156 -17.44 -35.02 0.41
C GLY A 156 -17.98 -35.37 1.79
N GLN A 157 -17.30 -34.90 2.85
CA GLN A 157 -17.81 -35.00 4.22
C GLN A 157 -18.50 -33.68 4.59
N LEU A 158 -19.74 -33.72 5.08
CA LEU A 158 -20.46 -32.55 5.59
C LEU A 158 -20.46 -32.58 7.11
N ASN A 159 -19.98 -31.52 7.74
CA ASN A 159 -19.94 -31.37 9.20
C ASN A 159 -20.79 -30.15 9.58
N VAL A 160 -21.79 -30.34 10.44
CA VAL A 160 -22.64 -29.25 10.91
C VAL A 160 -22.37 -28.97 12.39
N LYS A 161 -22.04 -27.72 12.73
CA LYS A 161 -21.78 -27.26 14.10
C LYS A 161 -22.59 -26.00 14.41
N THR A 162 -23.21 -25.94 15.59
CA THR A 162 -23.80 -24.71 16.11
C THR A 162 -22.89 -24.04 17.14
N LEU A 163 -22.86 -22.71 17.12
CA LEU A 163 -22.02 -21.88 18.00
C LEU A 163 -22.81 -21.32 19.20
N ASP A 164 -24.14 -21.44 19.19
CA ASP A 164 -25.07 -20.90 20.20
C ASP A 164 -25.55 -21.93 21.25
N MET A 165 -25.00 -23.15 21.25
CA MET A 165 -25.36 -24.21 22.22
C MET A 165 -25.19 -23.78 23.70
N THR A 166 -24.21 -22.92 23.97
CA THR A 166 -23.95 -22.36 25.31
C THR A 166 -24.88 -21.19 25.65
N ALA A 167 -25.44 -20.50 24.65
CA ALA A 167 -26.34 -19.36 24.82
C ALA A 167 -27.76 -19.76 25.24
N ILE A 168 -28.13 -21.04 25.12
CA ILE A 168 -29.43 -21.58 25.57
C ILE A 168 -29.39 -21.82 27.09
N PRO A 169 -30.17 -21.10 27.91
CA PRO A 169 -30.14 -21.26 29.37
C PRO A 169 -31.03 -22.41 29.88
N ALA A 170 -32.06 -22.79 29.10
CA ALA A 170 -33.04 -23.81 29.48
C ALA A 170 -32.61 -25.18 28.95
N THR A 171 -32.42 -26.16 29.84
CA THR A 171 -31.84 -27.47 29.49
C THR A 171 -32.77 -28.35 28.64
N ASP A 172 -34.07 -28.14 28.74
CA ASP A 172 -35.12 -28.76 27.92
C ASP A 172 -35.13 -28.23 26.47
N LEU A 173 -34.59 -27.04 26.24
CA LEU A 173 -34.42 -26.45 24.91
C LEU A 173 -33.05 -26.73 24.28
N LYS A 174 -32.17 -27.50 24.94
CA LYS A 174 -30.93 -27.98 24.32
C LYS A 174 -31.21 -29.28 23.56
N PRO A 175 -30.85 -29.39 22.27
CA PRO A 175 -31.04 -30.64 21.54
C PRO A 175 -30.09 -31.73 22.03
N THR A 176 -30.63 -32.92 22.23
CA THR A 176 -29.87 -34.16 22.43
C THR A 176 -29.80 -34.99 21.15
N LYS A 177 -30.72 -34.75 20.21
CA LYS A 177 -30.78 -35.38 18.90
C LYS A 177 -31.00 -34.35 17.79
N VAL A 178 -30.55 -34.68 16.59
CA VAL A 178 -30.90 -33.99 15.35
C VAL A 178 -31.58 -34.97 14.39
N LYS A 179 -32.58 -34.47 13.68
CA LYS A 179 -33.18 -35.14 12.53
C LYS A 179 -32.81 -34.34 11.28
N VAL A 180 -32.14 -34.99 10.32
CA VAL A 180 -31.66 -34.35 9.09
C VAL A 180 -32.43 -34.93 7.92
N ALA A 181 -32.90 -34.04 7.03
CA ALA A 181 -33.61 -34.41 5.81
C ALA A 181 -32.97 -33.72 4.61
N PHE A 182 -32.19 -34.47 3.84
CA PHE A 182 -31.68 -34.04 2.53
C PHE A 182 -32.78 -34.11 1.48
N THR A 183 -32.90 -33.05 0.68
CA THR A 183 -33.93 -32.92 -0.35
C THR A 183 -33.64 -33.85 -1.54
N ALA A 184 -32.38 -33.96 -1.93
CA ALA A 184 -31.88 -34.86 -2.95
C ALA A 184 -30.36 -35.08 -2.73
N VAL A 185 -29.94 -36.33 -2.66
CA VAL A 185 -28.51 -36.73 -2.71
C VAL A 185 -28.34 -37.87 -3.73
N PRO A 186 -27.16 -38.02 -4.36
CA PRO A 186 -26.95 -39.06 -5.36
C PRO A 186 -27.09 -40.47 -4.75
N THR A 187 -27.61 -41.40 -5.54
CA THR A 187 -27.92 -42.76 -5.06
C THR A 187 -26.85 -43.80 -5.42
N SER A 188 -25.97 -43.49 -6.37
CA SER A 188 -24.94 -44.42 -6.86
C SER A 188 -23.62 -43.75 -7.25
N PHE A 189 -22.57 -44.57 -7.36
CA PHE A 189 -21.23 -44.17 -7.77
C PHE A 189 -20.56 -45.22 -8.68
N ASP A 190 -19.94 -44.78 -9.78
CA ASP A 190 -19.16 -45.62 -10.69
C ASP A 190 -17.67 -45.52 -10.34
N ALA A 191 -17.12 -46.55 -9.68
CA ALA A 191 -15.72 -46.59 -9.27
C ALA A 191 -14.73 -46.73 -10.44
N ARG A 192 -15.18 -47.20 -11.61
CA ARG A 192 -14.33 -47.33 -12.79
C ARG A 192 -14.06 -45.97 -13.43
N LYS A 193 -15.07 -45.10 -13.48
CA LYS A 193 -14.92 -43.74 -13.99
C LYS A 193 -14.57 -42.70 -12.92
N GLY A 194 -14.90 -42.98 -11.66
CA GLY A 194 -14.88 -42.00 -10.58
C GLY A 194 -16.03 -40.99 -10.66
N GLU A 195 -17.14 -41.36 -11.30
CA GLU A 195 -18.32 -40.52 -11.55
C GLU A 195 -19.44 -40.81 -10.54
N VAL A 196 -20.20 -39.77 -10.20
CA VAL A 196 -21.44 -39.88 -9.43
C VAL A 196 -22.60 -40.21 -10.37
N GLY A 197 -23.50 -41.09 -9.94
CA GLY A 197 -24.70 -41.43 -10.70
C GLY A 197 -25.70 -40.27 -10.82
N ALA A 198 -26.35 -40.15 -11.98
CA ALA A 198 -27.31 -39.06 -12.25
C ALA A 198 -28.64 -39.15 -11.47
N ALA A 199 -28.92 -40.29 -10.82
CA ALA A 199 -30.11 -40.46 -10.00
C ALA A 199 -29.88 -39.92 -8.59
N THR A 200 -30.86 -39.19 -8.05
CA THR A 200 -30.85 -38.63 -6.70
C THR A 200 -32.15 -38.97 -5.98
N ASP A 201 -32.09 -39.24 -4.68
CA ASP A 201 -33.24 -39.48 -3.81
C ASP A 201 -33.15 -38.62 -2.53
N ALA A 202 -34.29 -38.37 -1.89
CA ALA A 202 -34.34 -37.72 -0.58
C ALA A 202 -33.90 -38.71 0.51
N VAL A 203 -33.10 -38.23 1.47
CA VAL A 203 -32.56 -39.06 2.58
C VAL A 203 -32.88 -38.40 3.91
N GLU A 204 -33.48 -39.15 4.82
CA GLU A 204 -33.87 -38.69 6.16
C GLU A 204 -33.36 -39.65 7.24
N TYR A 205 -32.73 -39.12 8.28
CA TYR A 205 -32.30 -39.90 9.46
C TYR A 205 -32.46 -39.10 10.76
N THR A 206 -32.29 -39.76 11.90
CA THR A 206 -32.23 -39.11 13.23
C THR A 206 -31.06 -39.68 14.02
N ALA A 207 -30.18 -38.82 14.52
CA ALA A 207 -28.96 -39.18 15.24
C ALA A 207 -28.85 -38.42 16.57
N ASP A 208 -28.03 -38.92 17.49
CA ASP A 208 -27.62 -38.17 18.68
C ASP A 208 -26.64 -37.05 18.31
N VAL A 209 -26.72 -35.92 19.01
CA VAL A 209 -25.79 -34.79 18.85
C VAL A 209 -24.38 -35.23 19.25
N LEU A 210 -23.38 -34.89 18.41
CA LEU A 210 -22.00 -35.39 18.56
C LEU A 210 -21.26 -34.83 19.79
N SER A 211 -21.53 -33.59 20.19
CA SER A 211 -20.92 -32.99 21.38
C SER A 211 -21.83 -32.03 22.13
N ALA A 212 -21.60 -31.91 23.44
CA ALA A 212 -22.25 -30.88 24.28
C ALA A 212 -21.83 -29.45 23.90
N ASP A 213 -20.75 -29.31 23.12
CA ASP A 213 -20.20 -28.05 22.61
C ASP A 213 -20.78 -27.66 21.23
N GLY A 214 -21.83 -28.35 20.78
CA GLY A 214 -22.61 -27.98 19.60
C GLY A 214 -22.16 -28.60 18.28
N ASP A 215 -21.31 -29.63 18.28
CA ASP A 215 -21.11 -30.45 17.07
C ASP A 215 -22.37 -31.30 16.87
N LEU A 216 -23.09 -31.08 15.76
CA LEU A 216 -24.43 -31.62 15.55
C LEU A 216 -24.38 -32.94 14.79
N THR A 217 -23.77 -32.92 13.60
CA THR A 217 -23.74 -34.11 12.74
C THR A 217 -22.57 -34.14 11.75
N VAL A 218 -22.20 -35.34 11.30
CA VAL A 218 -21.27 -35.64 10.22
C VAL A 218 -21.94 -36.57 9.20
N ASP A 219 -21.84 -36.24 7.93
CA ASP A 219 -22.42 -36.97 6.79
C ASP A 219 -21.41 -37.24 5.67
N TYR A 220 -21.59 -38.36 4.96
CA TYR A 220 -20.80 -38.75 3.78
C TYR A 220 -21.69 -38.76 2.52
N ILE A 221 -21.49 -37.78 1.63
CA ILE A 221 -22.38 -37.54 0.49
C ILE A 221 -21.58 -37.61 -0.81
N TRP A 222 -21.96 -38.54 -1.70
CA TRP A 222 -21.33 -38.70 -3.02
C TRP A 222 -21.23 -37.37 -3.76
N ALA A 223 -20.05 -37.08 -4.32
CA ALA A 223 -19.76 -35.80 -4.95
C ALA A 223 -18.77 -35.95 -6.11
N PRO A 224 -18.80 -35.06 -7.12
CA PRO A 224 -17.79 -35.01 -8.18
C PRO A 224 -16.54 -34.22 -7.77
N VAL A 225 -15.50 -34.31 -8.62
CA VAL A 225 -14.18 -33.69 -8.39
C VAL A 225 -14.15 -32.23 -8.86
N GLU A 226 -14.72 -31.94 -10.02
CA GLU A 226 -14.58 -30.65 -10.71
C GLU A 226 -15.59 -29.62 -10.20
N GLU A 227 -16.86 -30.00 -10.11
CA GLU A 227 -17.95 -29.17 -9.59
C GLU A 227 -18.42 -29.67 -8.22
N ALA A 228 -18.95 -28.77 -7.37
CA ALA A 228 -19.56 -29.16 -6.09
C ALA A 228 -21.04 -29.51 -6.29
N THR A 229 -21.49 -30.64 -5.76
CA THR A 229 -22.93 -30.95 -5.67
C THR A 229 -23.55 -30.03 -4.63
N LEU A 230 -24.52 -29.22 -5.04
CA LEU A 230 -25.26 -28.34 -4.13
C LEU A 230 -26.29 -29.17 -3.35
N ALA A 231 -26.04 -29.36 -2.06
CA ALA A 231 -26.94 -30.08 -1.15
C ALA A 231 -27.91 -29.11 -0.46
N ASP A 232 -29.19 -29.45 -0.53
CA ASP A 232 -30.30 -28.75 0.13
C ASP A 232 -30.84 -29.64 1.26
N PHE A 233 -30.85 -29.18 2.50
CA PHE A 233 -31.38 -29.96 3.62
C PHE A 233 -32.13 -29.12 4.66
N SER A 234 -32.84 -29.81 5.55
CA SER A 234 -33.35 -29.22 6.79
C SER A 234 -32.87 -30.03 8.00
N MET A 235 -32.79 -29.35 9.14
CA MET A 235 -32.41 -29.95 10.43
C MET A 235 -33.45 -29.60 11.49
N THR A 236 -34.06 -30.64 12.07
CA THR A 236 -34.97 -30.54 13.21
C THR A 236 -34.22 -30.92 14.48
N PHE A 237 -34.29 -30.05 15.49
CA PHE A 237 -33.61 -30.15 16.77
C PHE A 237 -34.54 -30.79 17.80
N LEU A 238 -34.11 -31.85 18.49
CA LEU A 238 -34.97 -32.58 19.44
C LEU A 238 -34.30 -32.78 20.81
N ASN A 239 -35.10 -32.66 21.88
CA ASN A 239 -34.74 -33.14 23.21
C ASN A 239 -35.43 -34.50 23.44
N GLY A 240 -34.64 -35.57 23.45
CA GLY A 240 -35.17 -36.95 23.40
C GLY A 240 -35.96 -37.21 22.13
N THR A 241 -37.30 -37.17 22.23
CA THR A 241 -38.24 -37.31 21.10
C THR A 241 -39.13 -36.07 20.90
N ILE A 242 -38.92 -35.01 21.68
CA ILE A 242 -39.70 -33.77 21.62
C ILE A 242 -38.99 -32.80 20.67
N GLU A 243 -39.71 -32.33 19.64
CA GLU A 243 -39.22 -31.28 18.74
C GLU A 243 -39.09 -29.94 19.49
N ILE A 244 -37.92 -29.31 19.37
CA ILE A 244 -37.63 -27.97 19.88
C ILE A 244 -37.90 -26.94 18.79
N SER A 245 -37.32 -27.15 17.60
CA SER A 245 -37.44 -26.29 16.43
C SER A 245 -36.91 -26.98 15.18
N THR A 246 -37.24 -26.43 14.00
CA THR A 246 -36.70 -26.85 12.70
C THR A 246 -36.05 -25.65 11.99
N ASN A 247 -34.88 -25.88 11.39
CA ASN A 247 -34.18 -24.94 10.52
C ASN A 247 -34.13 -25.52 9.09
N SER A 248 -34.66 -24.77 8.12
CA SER A 248 -34.82 -25.16 6.71
C SER A 248 -33.88 -24.42 5.76
N ASP A 249 -32.98 -23.60 6.30
CA ASP A 249 -32.30 -22.54 5.55
C ASP A 249 -30.93 -23.00 5.00
N PHE A 250 -30.61 -24.29 5.14
CA PHE A 250 -29.43 -24.93 4.56
C PHE A 250 -29.64 -25.16 3.05
N LYS A 251 -29.34 -24.12 2.28
CA LYS A 251 -29.57 -24.04 0.84
C LYS A 251 -28.27 -23.91 0.07
N ASN A 252 -28.18 -24.63 -1.05
CA ASN A 252 -27.03 -24.66 -1.95
C ASN A 252 -25.68 -24.95 -1.24
N ILE A 253 -25.65 -25.91 -0.30
CA ILE A 253 -24.42 -26.23 0.45
C ILE A 253 -23.46 -27.01 -0.48
N PRO A 254 -22.28 -26.47 -0.83
CA PRO A 254 -21.38 -27.10 -1.79
C PRO A 254 -20.67 -28.32 -1.19
N ILE A 255 -21.03 -29.52 -1.65
CA ILE A 255 -20.34 -30.78 -1.31
C ILE A 255 -19.38 -31.15 -2.44
N ARG A 256 -18.09 -31.29 -2.15
CA ARG A 256 -17.05 -31.63 -3.13
C ARG A 256 -16.26 -32.87 -2.74
N ARG A 257 -15.92 -33.72 -3.72
CA ARG A 257 -15.23 -35.00 -3.49
C ARG A 257 -13.83 -34.81 -2.89
N ASN A 258 -13.53 -35.51 -1.81
CA ASN A 258 -12.32 -35.38 -1.00
C ASN A 258 -12.17 -34.07 -0.21
N TYR A 259 -13.23 -33.26 -0.06
CA TYR A 259 -13.23 -32.09 0.83
C TYR A 259 -14.15 -32.31 2.03
N ARG A 260 -13.86 -31.61 3.13
CA ARG A 260 -14.77 -31.46 4.27
C ARG A 260 -15.49 -30.13 4.15
N THR A 261 -16.80 -30.13 4.30
CA THR A 261 -17.66 -28.94 4.24
C THR A 261 -18.14 -28.64 5.64
N MET A 262 -17.57 -27.61 6.27
CA MET A 262 -17.94 -27.15 7.60
C MET A 262 -19.08 -26.12 7.48
N VAL A 263 -20.29 -26.47 7.90
CA VAL A 263 -21.41 -25.54 8.07
C VAL A 263 -21.46 -25.12 9.54
N SER A 264 -21.25 -23.83 9.82
CA SER A 264 -21.26 -23.34 11.21
C SER A 264 -21.92 -21.98 11.39
N GLY A 265 -22.56 -21.77 12.54
CA GLY A 265 -23.23 -20.50 12.87
C GLY A 265 -24.12 -20.63 14.10
N ASN A 266 -24.99 -19.64 14.34
CA ASN A 266 -26.01 -19.71 15.37
C ASN A 266 -27.25 -20.41 14.79
N LEU A 267 -27.25 -21.75 14.81
CA LEU A 267 -28.25 -22.57 14.10
C LEU A 267 -29.50 -22.86 14.94
N LEU A 268 -29.45 -22.66 16.27
CA LEU A 268 -30.54 -22.93 17.22
C LEU A 268 -31.36 -21.67 17.55
N THR A 269 -30.77 -20.47 17.39
CA THR A 269 -31.37 -19.18 17.78
C THR A 269 -31.60 -18.26 16.59
N LYS A 270 -32.70 -17.47 16.62
CA LYS A 270 -33.23 -16.69 15.49
C LYS A 270 -32.48 -15.37 15.20
N GLN A 271 -31.15 -15.36 15.19
CA GLN A 271 -30.32 -14.19 14.83
C GLN A 271 -28.99 -14.50 14.10
N GLY A 272 -28.80 -15.71 13.54
CA GLY A 272 -27.55 -16.10 12.87
C GLY A 272 -27.50 -15.91 11.35
N THR A 273 -26.42 -15.32 10.84
CA THR A 273 -25.81 -15.75 9.56
C THR A 273 -25.00 -17.04 9.81
N PHE A 274 -24.89 -17.91 8.80
CA PHE A 274 -24.02 -19.10 8.87
C PHE A 274 -22.89 -19.00 7.84
N ASN A 275 -21.72 -19.52 8.21
CA ASN A 275 -20.55 -19.62 7.35
C ASN A 275 -20.43 -21.06 6.85
N VAL A 276 -20.11 -21.22 5.57
CA VAL A 276 -19.71 -22.50 4.98
C VAL A 276 -18.23 -22.39 4.61
N THR A 277 -17.40 -23.23 5.22
CA THR A 277 -15.96 -23.31 4.93
C THR A 277 -15.67 -24.68 4.34
N ILE A 278 -15.05 -24.72 3.16
CA ILE A 278 -14.60 -25.96 2.55
C ILE A 278 -13.13 -26.15 2.94
N ASP A 279 -12.87 -27.20 3.72
CA ASP A 279 -11.57 -27.57 4.25
C ASP A 279 -10.89 -28.61 3.33
N PRO A 280 -9.76 -28.28 2.68
CA PRO A 280 -9.00 -29.20 1.84
C PRO A 280 -8.18 -30.21 2.65
N GLU A 281 -7.93 -30.03 3.95
CA GLU A 281 -7.12 -30.96 4.77
C GLU A 281 -7.76 -32.34 4.95
N PHE A 282 -9.03 -32.49 4.54
CA PHE A 282 -9.68 -33.78 4.37
C PHE A 282 -8.97 -34.70 3.36
N TYR A 283 -8.11 -34.13 2.48
CA TYR A 283 -7.05 -34.80 1.76
C TYR A 283 -5.97 -33.81 1.28
N LYS A 284 -4.73 -33.91 1.78
CA LYS A 284 -3.58 -33.27 1.10
C LYS A 284 -3.15 -34.09 -0.13
N PRO A 285 -3.18 -33.54 -1.35
CA PRO A 285 -2.47 -34.10 -2.49
C PRO A 285 -0.97 -33.88 -2.33
N ASP A 286 -0.16 -34.89 -2.67
CA ASP A 286 1.24 -34.67 -3.06
C ASP A 286 1.28 -34.04 -4.47
N ILE A 287 0.73 -32.83 -4.62
CA ILE A 287 0.77 -32.05 -5.86
C ILE A 287 1.35 -30.66 -5.55
N ILE A 288 2.47 -30.43 -6.22
CA ILE A 288 3.32 -29.25 -6.35
C ILE A 288 2.55 -27.91 -6.34
N ASN A 289 3.03 -26.98 -5.50
CA ASN A 289 3.00 -25.51 -5.64
C ASN A 289 1.72 -24.86 -6.22
N ASP A 290 0.57 -25.03 -5.57
CA ASP A 290 -0.59 -24.16 -5.84
C ASP A 290 -1.47 -23.99 -4.59
N TYR A 291 -1.62 -22.75 -4.11
CA TYR A 291 -2.41 -22.39 -2.93
C TYR A 291 -3.91 -22.61 -3.21
N PRO A 292 -4.56 -23.67 -2.66
CA PRO A 292 -5.84 -24.15 -3.18
C PRO A 292 -7.01 -23.16 -3.01
N GLU A 293 -7.01 -22.40 -1.92
CA GLU A 293 -8.02 -21.38 -1.61
C GLU A 293 -7.98 -20.23 -2.62
N LEU A 294 -6.77 -19.85 -3.06
CA LEU A 294 -6.54 -18.83 -4.08
C LEU A 294 -7.04 -19.31 -5.44
N ARG A 295 -6.65 -20.53 -5.85
CA ARG A 295 -7.16 -21.16 -7.08
C ARG A 295 -8.69 -21.31 -7.06
N ALA A 296 -9.28 -21.63 -5.91
CA ALA A 296 -10.73 -21.72 -5.75
C ALA A 296 -11.43 -20.35 -5.85
N ALA A 297 -10.87 -19.29 -5.24
CA ALA A 297 -11.40 -17.93 -5.35
C ALA A 297 -11.32 -17.41 -6.80
N LEU A 298 -10.22 -17.68 -7.51
CA LEU A 298 -10.05 -17.31 -8.93
C LEU A 298 -11.09 -18.00 -9.84
N ALA A 299 -11.31 -19.30 -9.65
CA ALA A 299 -12.25 -20.06 -10.47
C ALA A 299 -13.74 -19.73 -10.19
N ASN A 300 -14.09 -19.38 -8.94
CA ASN A 300 -15.49 -19.21 -8.52
C ASN A 300 -15.92 -17.75 -8.36
N GLY A 301 -14.96 -16.83 -8.13
CA GLY A 301 -15.20 -15.55 -7.48
C GLY A 301 -15.15 -15.68 -5.94
N GLY A 302 -15.07 -14.54 -5.26
CA GLY A 302 -14.99 -14.47 -3.79
C GLY A 302 -13.69 -13.83 -3.29
N SER A 303 -13.41 -13.96 -1.99
CA SER A 303 -12.25 -13.36 -1.35
C SER A 303 -11.28 -14.40 -0.78
N VAL A 304 -9.98 -14.11 -0.81
CA VAL A 304 -8.93 -14.91 -0.20
C VAL A 304 -7.92 -14.02 0.52
N THR A 305 -7.41 -14.51 1.65
CA THR A 305 -6.29 -13.91 2.39
C THR A 305 -5.15 -14.92 2.44
N LEU A 306 -3.95 -14.53 2.05
CA LEU A 306 -2.79 -15.41 2.11
C LEU A 306 -2.28 -15.58 3.55
N SER A 307 -1.74 -16.77 3.81
CA SER A 307 -1.14 -17.19 5.08
C SER A 307 0.34 -17.57 4.97
N GLU A 308 0.85 -17.67 3.75
CA GLU A 308 2.23 -17.95 3.40
C GLU A 308 2.55 -17.43 1.99
N ASP A 309 3.82 -17.40 1.62
CA ASP A 309 4.27 -17.04 0.27
C ASP A 309 3.89 -18.15 -0.73
N VAL A 310 3.57 -17.76 -1.97
CA VAL A 310 3.07 -18.66 -3.01
C VAL A 310 3.94 -18.58 -4.26
N THR A 311 4.60 -19.70 -4.60
CA THR A 311 5.22 -19.89 -5.91
C THR A 311 4.19 -20.53 -6.85
N ILE A 312 4.00 -19.98 -8.05
CA ILE A 312 3.11 -20.53 -9.08
C ILE A 312 3.91 -21.02 -10.30
N GLU A 313 3.39 -22.04 -10.97
CA GLU A 313 3.91 -22.54 -12.26
C GLU A 313 3.04 -22.14 -13.47
N THR A 314 1.84 -21.61 -13.24
CA THR A 314 0.89 -21.14 -14.26
C THR A 314 0.15 -19.90 -13.78
N PRO A 315 -0.32 -18.99 -14.67
CA PRO A 315 -0.94 -17.73 -14.26
C PRO A 315 -2.15 -17.91 -13.34
N LEU A 316 -2.35 -16.93 -12.46
CA LEU A 316 -3.54 -16.75 -11.65
C LEU A 316 -4.58 -16.01 -12.49
N VAL A 317 -5.44 -16.78 -13.18
CA VAL A 317 -6.42 -16.24 -14.14
C VAL A 317 -7.75 -15.90 -13.47
N VAL A 318 -8.26 -14.68 -13.72
CA VAL A 318 -9.64 -14.29 -13.34
C VAL A 318 -10.52 -14.25 -14.58
N GLU A 319 -11.31 -15.30 -14.77
CA GLU A 319 -12.15 -15.49 -15.97
C GLU A 319 -13.38 -14.57 -16.04
N THR A 320 -14.00 -14.54 -17.21
CA THR A 320 -15.11 -13.61 -17.51
C THR A 320 -16.29 -13.79 -16.55
N GLY A 321 -16.77 -12.67 -16.00
CA GLY A 321 -17.89 -12.64 -15.05
C GLY A 321 -17.55 -13.08 -13.62
N LYS A 322 -16.26 -13.31 -13.30
CA LYS A 322 -15.79 -13.54 -11.92
C LYS A 322 -15.38 -12.22 -11.28
N THR A 323 -15.59 -12.11 -9.97
CA THR A 323 -15.10 -10.99 -9.15
C THR A 323 -14.31 -11.59 -7.98
N VAL A 324 -13.05 -11.22 -7.85
CA VAL A 324 -12.10 -11.79 -6.89
C VAL A 324 -11.44 -10.69 -6.08
N GLU A 325 -11.35 -10.87 -4.76
CA GLU A 325 -10.58 -10.01 -3.87
C GLU A 325 -9.44 -10.80 -3.21
N ILE A 326 -8.21 -10.29 -3.29
CA ILE A 326 -7.02 -10.95 -2.77
C ILE A 326 -6.33 -10.01 -1.80
N ASP A 327 -6.23 -10.43 -0.55
CA ASP A 327 -5.34 -9.83 0.44
C ASP A 327 -4.09 -10.69 0.54
N LEU A 328 -2.95 -10.19 0.04
CA LEU A 328 -1.68 -10.90 0.14
C LEU A 328 -1.12 -10.89 1.57
N ASN A 329 -1.66 -10.07 2.48
CA ASN A 329 -1.37 -10.11 3.92
C ASN A 329 0.14 -10.02 4.26
N GLY A 330 0.91 -9.31 3.43
CA GLY A 330 2.37 -9.18 3.57
C GLY A 330 3.20 -10.28 2.88
N HIS A 331 2.55 -11.32 2.33
CA HIS A 331 3.18 -12.43 1.62
C HIS A 331 3.49 -12.12 0.14
N THR A 332 4.32 -12.95 -0.47
CA THR A 332 4.80 -12.84 -1.84
C THR A 332 4.14 -13.85 -2.77
N ILE A 333 3.69 -13.41 -3.94
CA ILE A 333 3.41 -14.27 -5.10
C ILE A 333 4.57 -14.14 -6.09
N THR A 334 5.14 -15.27 -6.50
CA THR A 334 6.28 -15.37 -7.42
C THR A 334 6.15 -16.57 -8.35
N ASN A 335 7.01 -16.67 -9.36
CA ASN A 335 7.22 -17.90 -10.12
C ASN A 335 8.71 -18.31 -10.13
N GLU A 336 9.00 -19.60 -10.32
CA GLU A 336 10.36 -20.14 -10.50
C GLU A 336 10.60 -20.67 -11.92
N THR A 337 9.54 -21.11 -12.59
CA THR A 337 9.51 -21.54 -14.00
C THR A 337 8.90 -20.44 -14.86
N ASP A 338 9.28 -20.36 -16.15
CA ASP A 338 8.75 -19.35 -17.07
C ASP A 338 7.23 -19.49 -17.23
N VAL A 339 6.49 -18.42 -16.92
CA VAL A 339 5.03 -18.33 -17.05
C VAL A 339 4.64 -17.77 -18.42
N TRP A 340 5.54 -17.07 -19.12
CA TRP A 340 5.27 -16.45 -20.40
C TRP A 340 5.02 -17.48 -21.53
N ALA A 341 3.75 -17.69 -21.90
CA ALA A 341 3.35 -18.66 -22.92
C ALA A 341 2.07 -18.25 -23.68
N GLY A 342 2.21 -17.87 -24.95
CA GLY A 342 1.06 -17.58 -25.81
C GLY A 342 0.27 -16.33 -25.37
N ASN A 343 -0.84 -16.52 -24.67
CA ASN A 343 -1.67 -15.46 -24.07
C ASN A 343 -1.46 -15.31 -22.55
N ASP A 344 -0.60 -16.15 -21.97
CA ASP A 344 -0.16 -16.09 -20.58
C ASP A 344 1.04 -15.13 -20.51
N TRP A 345 0.85 -13.93 -19.96
CA TRP A 345 1.85 -12.84 -19.98
C TRP A 345 2.27 -12.37 -18.59
N SER A 346 1.59 -12.80 -17.53
CA SER A 346 1.78 -12.29 -16.17
C SER A 346 1.48 -13.32 -15.09
N LEU A 347 1.84 -12.99 -13.85
CA LEU A 347 1.38 -13.74 -12.67
C LEU A 347 -0.13 -13.64 -12.46
N PHE A 348 -0.73 -12.44 -12.61
CA PHE A 348 -2.17 -12.20 -12.49
C PHE A 348 -2.80 -11.74 -13.81
N SER A 349 -3.52 -12.63 -14.51
CA SER A 349 -4.16 -12.33 -15.80
C SER A 349 -5.68 -12.19 -15.64
N VAL A 350 -6.19 -10.96 -15.77
CA VAL A 350 -7.62 -10.64 -15.61
C VAL A 350 -8.32 -10.69 -16.96
N ARG A 351 -9.11 -11.75 -17.22
CA ARG A 351 -9.68 -12.11 -18.53
C ARG A 351 -11.19 -11.87 -18.60
N GLY A 352 -11.59 -10.60 -18.67
CA GLY A 352 -13.00 -10.19 -18.67
C GLY A 352 -13.72 -10.31 -17.31
N GLY A 353 -12.99 -10.71 -16.25
CA GLY A 353 -13.46 -10.65 -14.86
C GLY A 353 -12.97 -9.38 -14.14
N SER A 354 -13.10 -9.36 -12.81
CA SER A 354 -12.65 -8.28 -11.94
C SER A 354 -11.76 -8.81 -10.82
N LEU A 355 -10.61 -8.18 -10.59
CA LEU A 355 -9.66 -8.54 -9.55
C LEU A 355 -9.30 -7.32 -8.70
N THR A 356 -9.46 -7.41 -7.39
CA THR A 356 -8.90 -6.47 -6.42
C THR A 356 -7.72 -7.13 -5.69
N VAL A 357 -6.54 -6.49 -5.65
CA VAL A 357 -5.37 -6.96 -4.89
C VAL A 357 -4.93 -5.89 -3.89
N LYS A 358 -4.54 -6.32 -2.68
CA LYS A 358 -3.96 -5.46 -1.65
C LYS A 358 -2.90 -6.17 -0.81
N ASN A 359 -2.03 -5.36 -0.20
CA ASN A 359 -0.92 -5.77 0.67
C ASN A 359 0.12 -6.66 -0.04
N GLY A 360 1.20 -7.05 0.65
CA GLY A 360 2.18 -8.04 0.16
C GLY A 360 2.94 -7.66 -1.12
N THR A 361 3.44 -8.67 -1.83
CA THR A 361 4.30 -8.51 -3.03
C THR A 361 3.85 -9.44 -4.17
N VAL A 362 3.86 -8.94 -5.40
CA VAL A 362 3.74 -9.71 -6.64
C VAL A 362 5.01 -9.47 -7.45
N LYS A 363 5.85 -10.50 -7.60
CA LYS A 363 7.12 -10.38 -8.33
C LYS A 363 7.26 -11.47 -9.40
N GLY A 364 7.23 -11.06 -10.66
CA GLY A 364 7.61 -11.94 -11.77
C GLY A 364 9.08 -12.31 -11.71
N LYS A 365 9.40 -13.53 -12.15
CA LYS A 365 10.77 -14.00 -12.36
C LYS A 365 11.51 -13.12 -13.37
N ASP A 366 12.78 -12.85 -13.07
CA ASP A 366 13.66 -12.06 -13.94
C ASP A 366 13.70 -12.64 -15.38
N ASN A 367 13.49 -11.78 -16.39
CA ASN A 367 13.42 -12.12 -17.82
C ASN A 367 12.23 -12.99 -18.26
N ASP A 368 11.15 -13.05 -17.48
CA ASP A 368 9.91 -13.78 -17.82
C ASP A 368 8.71 -12.84 -18.01
N CYS A 369 7.87 -12.64 -16.99
CA CYS A 369 6.50 -12.14 -17.15
C CYS A 369 6.20 -10.79 -16.45
N TYR A 370 5.03 -10.21 -16.74
CA TYR A 370 4.51 -9.03 -16.03
C TYR A 370 3.99 -9.40 -14.63
N ALA A 371 3.85 -8.43 -13.73
CA ALA A 371 3.22 -8.69 -12.43
C ALA A 371 1.70 -8.92 -12.61
N CYS A 372 1.04 -8.07 -13.40
CA CYS A 372 -0.38 -8.21 -13.76
C CYS A 372 -0.64 -7.86 -15.25
N ASP A 373 -1.58 -8.58 -15.88
CA ASP A 373 -2.16 -8.22 -17.18
C ASP A 373 -3.69 -8.17 -17.15
N VAL A 374 -4.27 -7.34 -18.03
CA VAL A 374 -5.71 -7.19 -18.22
C VAL A 374 -6.09 -7.42 -19.68
N GLN A 375 -6.96 -8.39 -19.92
CA GLN A 375 -7.41 -8.84 -21.23
C GLN A 375 -8.95 -8.97 -21.29
N TYR A 376 -9.49 -8.99 -22.51
CA TYR A 376 -10.90 -9.29 -22.82
C TYR A 376 -11.94 -8.42 -22.07
N GLY A 377 -11.58 -7.19 -21.71
CA GLY A 377 -12.45 -6.26 -21.01
C GLY A 377 -12.43 -6.39 -19.47
N GLY A 378 -11.39 -7.03 -18.92
CA GLY A 378 -11.24 -7.21 -17.48
C GLY A 378 -11.05 -5.90 -16.69
N THR A 379 -11.18 -5.97 -15.37
CA THR A 379 -10.91 -4.85 -14.45
C THR A 379 -9.94 -5.28 -13.36
N LEU A 380 -8.79 -4.61 -13.26
CA LEU A 380 -7.83 -4.76 -12.17
C LEU A 380 -7.92 -3.56 -11.23
N ILE A 381 -7.94 -3.79 -9.92
CA ILE A 381 -7.89 -2.78 -8.88
C ILE A 381 -6.72 -3.13 -7.95
N ILE A 382 -5.75 -2.23 -7.82
CA ILE A 382 -4.64 -2.36 -6.87
C ILE A 382 -4.85 -1.34 -5.76
N GLU A 383 -5.10 -1.81 -4.54
CA GLU A 383 -5.29 -0.93 -3.39
C GLU A 383 -3.97 -0.62 -2.67
N ASP A 384 -3.11 -1.63 -2.51
CA ASP A 384 -1.74 -1.50 -1.97
C ASP A 384 -0.89 -2.74 -2.33
N GLY A 385 0.41 -2.71 -2.02
CA GLY A 385 1.36 -3.83 -2.21
C GLY A 385 2.55 -3.47 -3.10
N ILE A 386 3.48 -4.40 -3.30
CA ILE A 386 4.69 -4.21 -4.13
C ILE A 386 4.54 -5.00 -5.43
N PHE A 387 4.57 -4.34 -6.59
CA PHE A 387 4.36 -4.95 -7.90
C PHE A 387 5.62 -4.80 -8.75
N VAL A 388 6.35 -5.91 -8.91
CA VAL A 388 7.61 -5.99 -9.66
C VAL A 388 7.39 -6.83 -10.91
N GLY A 389 7.28 -6.14 -12.05
CA GLY A 389 7.16 -6.78 -13.35
C GLY A 389 8.50 -6.97 -14.04
N ASN A 390 8.53 -7.75 -15.12
CA ASN A 390 9.72 -7.84 -15.96
C ASN A 390 9.91 -6.56 -16.80
N ILE A 391 9.10 -6.33 -17.84
CA ILE A 391 9.08 -5.07 -18.63
C ILE A 391 7.93 -4.13 -18.20
N SER A 392 6.84 -4.70 -17.67
CA SER A 392 5.67 -3.97 -17.15
C SER A 392 5.22 -4.56 -15.83
N ALA A 393 4.98 -3.71 -14.83
CA ALA A 393 4.31 -4.12 -13.60
C ALA A 393 2.82 -4.36 -13.87
N VAL A 394 2.19 -3.47 -14.65
CA VAL A 394 0.80 -3.60 -15.10
C VAL A 394 0.69 -3.37 -16.61
N TYR A 395 0.12 -4.35 -17.34
CA TYR A 395 -0.15 -4.25 -18.77
C TYR A 395 -1.66 -4.40 -19.09
N VAL A 396 -2.25 -3.43 -19.79
CA VAL A 396 -3.67 -3.45 -20.17
C VAL A 396 -3.84 -3.61 -21.68
N HIS A 397 -4.08 -4.84 -22.13
CA HIS A 397 -4.37 -5.12 -23.53
C HIS A 397 -5.82 -4.73 -23.88
N GLU A 398 -6.81 -5.15 -23.10
CA GLU A 398 -8.22 -4.75 -23.27
C GLU A 398 -8.94 -4.83 -21.92
N GLY A 399 -9.44 -3.70 -21.41
CA GLY A 399 -10.01 -3.57 -20.06
C GLY A 399 -9.56 -2.29 -19.34
N LYS A 400 -9.56 -2.34 -18.01
CA LYS A 400 -9.19 -1.23 -17.13
C LYS A 400 -8.27 -1.68 -16.00
N ALA A 401 -7.29 -0.86 -15.63
CA ALA A 401 -6.61 -0.92 -14.33
C ALA A 401 -6.85 0.36 -13.52
N GLU A 402 -7.15 0.20 -12.23
CA GLU A 402 -7.25 1.26 -11.23
C GLU A 402 -6.17 1.07 -10.17
N ILE A 403 -5.23 2.01 -10.08
CA ILE A 403 -4.12 1.98 -9.12
C ILE A 403 -4.37 3.03 -8.05
N LYS A 404 -4.75 2.58 -6.85
CA LYS A 404 -5.05 3.44 -5.70
C LYS A 404 -3.86 3.58 -4.73
N GLY A 405 -2.93 2.64 -4.76
CA GLY A 405 -1.77 2.58 -3.86
C GLY A 405 -0.73 1.56 -4.34
N GLY A 406 0.22 1.21 -3.47
CA GLY A 406 1.31 0.28 -3.77
C GLY A 406 2.59 0.91 -4.32
N THR A 407 3.62 0.09 -4.52
CA THR A 407 4.93 0.46 -5.08
C THR A 407 5.21 -0.35 -6.33
N PHE A 408 5.64 0.31 -7.41
CA PHE A 408 5.78 -0.27 -8.74
C PHE A 408 7.21 -0.11 -9.26
N SER A 409 7.80 -1.21 -9.72
CA SER A 409 9.09 -1.21 -10.40
C SER A 409 9.21 -2.34 -11.43
N ILE A 410 10.28 -2.32 -12.23
CA ILE A 410 10.60 -3.33 -13.24
C ILE A 410 12.04 -3.81 -13.13
N VAL A 411 12.29 -5.08 -13.43
CA VAL A 411 13.63 -5.69 -13.43
C VAL A 411 14.33 -5.68 -14.79
N GLN A 412 13.57 -5.63 -15.90
CA GLN A 412 14.11 -5.54 -17.26
C GLN A 412 13.68 -4.21 -17.89
N THR A 413 14.66 -3.47 -18.40
CA THR A 413 14.43 -2.20 -19.09
C THR A 413 14.26 -2.37 -20.60
N GLU A 414 13.57 -1.41 -21.21
CA GLU A 414 13.49 -1.27 -22.67
C GLU A 414 14.85 -0.87 -23.27
N THR A 415 15.13 -1.39 -24.47
CA THR A 415 16.38 -1.14 -25.19
C THR A 415 16.31 0.02 -26.19
N GLU A 416 15.09 0.48 -26.53
CA GLU A 416 14.86 1.58 -27.46
C GLU A 416 13.97 2.68 -26.83
N GLY A 417 14.54 3.86 -26.58
CA GLY A 417 13.83 5.00 -26.00
C GLY A 417 14.09 5.17 -24.51
N ASP A 418 13.06 5.56 -23.75
CA ASP A 418 13.13 5.61 -22.29
C ASP A 418 13.09 4.17 -21.73
N PRO A 419 14.11 3.74 -20.96
CA PRO A 419 14.21 2.37 -20.46
C PRO A 419 13.08 1.93 -19.51
N TYR A 420 12.33 2.86 -18.92
CA TYR A 420 11.27 2.58 -17.95
C TYR A 420 9.86 2.88 -18.48
N ARG A 421 9.73 3.25 -19.76
CA ARG A 421 8.46 3.71 -20.38
C ARG A 421 7.28 2.76 -20.20
N PHE A 422 7.50 1.46 -20.03
CA PHE A 422 6.44 0.46 -19.97
C PHE A 422 6.12 -0.04 -18.56
N LEU A 423 6.60 0.61 -17.49
CA LEU A 423 6.25 0.23 -16.10
C LEU A 423 4.72 0.05 -15.94
N LEU A 424 3.97 1.04 -16.41
CA LEU A 424 2.53 0.96 -16.67
C LEU A 424 2.34 1.11 -18.18
N ASN A 425 1.61 0.18 -18.80
CA ASN A 425 1.50 0.13 -20.26
C ASN A 425 0.10 -0.35 -20.70
N CYS A 426 -0.45 0.23 -21.76
CA CYS A 426 -1.61 -0.29 -22.49
C CYS A 426 -1.16 -0.88 -23.83
N TYR A 427 -2.10 -1.47 -24.58
CA TYR A 427 -1.90 -1.73 -26.00
C TYR A 427 -2.41 -0.54 -26.84
N ASP A 428 -1.53 0.21 -27.50
CA ASP A 428 -1.87 1.50 -28.13
C ASP A 428 -3.14 1.45 -29.00
N PRO A 429 -3.35 0.46 -29.90
CA PRO A 429 -4.54 0.40 -30.74
C PRO A 429 -5.84 0.26 -29.93
N ASN A 430 -5.80 -0.44 -28.81
CA ASN A 430 -6.95 -0.57 -27.92
C ASN A 430 -7.11 0.67 -27.02
N ARG A 431 -6.03 1.32 -26.59
CA ARG A 431 -6.11 2.62 -25.88
C ARG A 431 -6.72 3.70 -26.78
N GLN A 432 -6.24 3.82 -28.01
CA GLN A 432 -6.76 4.73 -29.04
C GLN A 432 -8.23 4.46 -29.38
N ALA A 433 -8.67 3.20 -29.32
CA ALA A 433 -10.06 2.80 -29.50
C ALA A 433 -10.94 2.95 -28.24
N GLY A 434 -10.40 3.43 -27.11
CA GLY A 434 -11.13 3.56 -25.83
C GLY A 434 -11.44 2.23 -25.13
N LYS A 435 -10.71 1.16 -25.47
CA LYS A 435 -10.87 -0.20 -24.95
C LYS A 435 -9.87 -0.59 -23.88
N ALA A 436 -8.76 0.13 -23.75
CA ALA A 436 -7.74 -0.07 -22.73
C ALA A 436 -7.52 1.22 -21.96
N SER A 437 -7.45 1.15 -20.63
CA SER A 437 -7.19 2.32 -19.77
C SER A 437 -6.49 1.96 -18.47
N ILE A 438 -5.63 2.87 -18.01
CA ILE A 438 -5.02 2.85 -16.67
C ILE A 438 -5.40 4.17 -16.01
N VAL A 439 -5.86 4.11 -14.76
CA VAL A 439 -6.22 5.27 -13.93
C VAL A 439 -5.47 5.18 -12.61
N VAL A 440 -4.68 6.20 -12.29
CA VAL A 440 -3.84 6.24 -11.08
C VAL A 440 -4.35 7.34 -10.14
N THR A 441 -4.73 6.95 -8.93
CA THR A 441 -5.14 7.83 -7.82
C THR A 441 -4.21 7.72 -6.61
N GLY A 442 -3.13 6.94 -6.70
CA GLY A 442 -2.11 6.84 -5.66
C GLY A 442 -1.00 5.87 -6.04
N GLY A 443 -0.10 5.61 -5.09
CA GLY A 443 1.04 4.70 -5.26
C GLY A 443 2.36 5.41 -5.59
N THR A 444 3.42 4.61 -5.58
CA THR A 444 4.82 5.04 -5.73
C THR A 444 5.46 4.31 -6.91
N PHE A 445 6.15 5.03 -7.78
CA PHE A 445 6.63 4.56 -9.07
C PHE A 445 8.13 4.82 -9.19
N GLU A 446 8.91 3.75 -9.32
CA GLU A 446 10.36 3.84 -9.51
C GLU A 446 10.68 4.12 -10.97
N ASN A 447 11.51 5.15 -11.22
CA ASN A 447 11.96 5.58 -12.54
C ASN A 447 10.87 5.97 -13.56
N PHE A 448 9.62 6.17 -13.12
CA PHE A 448 8.49 6.39 -14.01
C PHE A 448 7.58 7.49 -13.48
N ASN A 449 7.30 8.50 -14.30
CA ASN A 449 6.34 9.54 -13.98
C ASN A 449 4.96 9.18 -14.57
N PRO A 450 3.97 8.74 -13.77
CA PRO A 450 2.65 8.39 -14.30
C PRO A 450 1.88 9.59 -14.87
N ALA A 451 2.29 10.84 -14.58
CA ALA A 451 1.63 12.04 -15.10
C ALA A 451 2.20 12.57 -16.43
N ASP A 452 3.45 12.23 -16.76
CA ASP A 452 4.11 12.61 -18.01
C ASP A 452 5.16 11.54 -18.38
N ASN A 453 4.76 10.60 -19.23
CA ASN A 453 5.61 9.53 -19.75
C ASN A 453 5.43 9.35 -21.27
N VAL A 454 6.13 8.35 -21.80
CA VAL A 454 6.17 8.02 -23.24
C VAL A 454 5.62 6.62 -23.57
N ALA A 455 4.92 5.96 -22.63
CA ALA A 455 4.37 4.60 -22.82
C ALA A 455 3.55 4.50 -24.11
N GLU A 456 2.67 5.49 -24.33
CA GLU A 456 1.67 5.53 -25.40
C GLU A 456 1.91 6.71 -26.35
N GLY A 457 3.17 7.15 -26.43
CA GLY A 457 3.57 8.45 -26.98
C GLY A 457 3.77 9.53 -25.91
N ALA A 458 4.50 10.59 -26.28
CA ALA A 458 4.96 11.63 -25.36
C ALA A 458 3.82 12.49 -24.77
N GLY A 459 3.95 12.85 -23.49
CA GLY A 459 2.91 13.56 -22.74
C GLY A 459 1.79 12.64 -22.25
N THR A 460 2.04 11.33 -22.14
CA THR A 460 1.05 10.38 -21.64
C THR A 460 0.86 10.56 -20.15
N ASN A 461 -0.39 10.81 -19.76
CA ASN A 461 -0.84 10.91 -18.38
C ASN A 461 -1.80 9.74 -18.06
N PHE A 462 -1.53 9.05 -16.95
CA PHE A 462 -2.39 8.02 -16.34
C PHE A 462 -2.98 8.48 -14.99
N VAL A 463 -2.53 9.60 -14.43
CA VAL A 463 -3.02 10.16 -13.17
C VAL A 463 -4.40 10.78 -13.37
N ALA A 464 -5.31 10.46 -12.45
CA ALA A 464 -6.68 10.96 -12.48
C ALA A 464 -6.79 12.46 -12.18
N GLU A 465 -7.89 13.08 -12.61
CA GLU A 465 -8.26 14.43 -12.17
C GLU A 465 -8.45 14.45 -10.63
N GLY A 466 -7.99 15.53 -9.99
CA GLY A 466 -7.91 15.62 -8.52
C GLY A 466 -6.65 15.01 -7.90
N TYR A 467 -5.69 14.56 -8.71
CA TYR A 467 -4.41 13.99 -8.27
C TYR A 467 -3.24 14.56 -9.09
N LYS A 468 -2.02 14.44 -8.58
CA LYS A 468 -0.78 14.73 -9.33
C LYS A 468 0.34 13.77 -8.95
N ALA A 469 1.31 13.60 -9.85
CA ALA A 469 2.58 12.93 -9.54
C ALA A 469 3.58 13.96 -8.99
N VAL A 470 4.16 13.67 -7.83
CA VAL A 470 5.25 14.44 -7.20
C VAL A 470 6.52 13.61 -7.26
N LYS A 471 7.63 14.18 -7.72
CA LYS A 471 8.94 13.53 -7.60
C LYS A 471 9.41 13.62 -6.14
N THR A 472 9.55 12.49 -5.48
CA THR A 472 9.92 12.41 -4.05
C THR A 472 11.38 12.06 -3.82
N ALA A 473 12.07 11.47 -4.81
CA ALA A 473 13.51 11.20 -4.75
C ALA A 473 14.17 11.27 -6.13
N GLU A 474 15.46 11.61 -6.16
CA GLU A 474 16.32 11.50 -7.36
C GLU A 474 16.79 10.06 -7.64
N THR A 475 16.52 9.13 -6.73
CA THR A 475 16.90 7.71 -6.85
C THR A 475 15.67 6.80 -6.73
N PRO A 476 15.58 5.68 -7.49
CA PRO A 476 16.61 5.18 -8.42
C PRO A 476 16.76 6.06 -9.67
N ALA A 477 17.94 6.00 -10.28
CA ALA A 477 18.25 6.72 -11.53
C ALA A 477 17.82 5.85 -12.75
N PRO A 478 17.52 6.44 -13.92
CA PRO A 478 17.76 7.83 -14.34
C PRO A 478 16.70 8.86 -13.94
N ASN A 479 15.47 8.45 -13.64
CA ASN A 479 14.31 9.35 -13.59
C ASN A 479 13.89 9.73 -12.15
N GLY A 480 14.25 8.92 -11.13
CA GLY A 480 13.87 9.12 -9.74
C GLY A 480 12.56 8.42 -9.35
N THR A 481 12.11 8.62 -8.12
CA THR A 481 10.85 8.08 -7.60
C THR A 481 9.76 9.12 -7.66
N PHE A 482 8.57 8.74 -8.14
CA PHE A 482 7.38 9.56 -8.19
C PHE A 482 6.28 8.96 -7.29
N GLN A 483 5.57 9.80 -6.55
CA GLN A 483 4.41 9.41 -5.76
C GLN A 483 3.17 10.14 -6.28
N VAL A 484 2.06 9.42 -6.47
CA VAL A 484 0.78 10.04 -6.81
C VAL A 484 0.04 10.40 -5.53
N VAL A 485 -0.39 11.66 -5.44
CA VAL A 485 -1.01 12.27 -4.26
C VAL A 485 -2.23 13.10 -4.69
N LYS A 486 -3.17 13.30 -3.77
CA LYS A 486 -4.31 14.22 -4.00
C LYS A 486 -3.83 15.64 -4.27
N ASN A 487 -4.57 16.34 -5.12
CA ASN A 487 -4.27 17.67 -5.61
C ASN A 487 -5.57 18.45 -5.89
N ALA A 488 -5.74 19.62 -5.29
CA ALA A 488 -6.81 20.55 -5.65
C ALA A 488 -6.31 21.56 -6.68
N LYS A 489 -6.91 21.57 -7.87
CA LYS A 489 -6.79 22.72 -8.76
C LYS A 489 -7.92 23.69 -8.42
N VAL A 490 -7.58 24.93 -8.12
CA VAL A 490 -8.53 25.95 -7.64
C VAL A 490 -8.49 27.21 -8.50
N ASP A 491 -9.67 27.80 -8.73
CA ASP A 491 -9.82 29.07 -9.45
C ASP A 491 -10.62 30.15 -8.67
N ASN A 492 -11.18 29.79 -7.52
CA ASN A 492 -11.98 30.66 -6.67
C ASN A 492 -11.76 30.42 -5.16
N ALA A 493 -12.32 31.33 -4.34
CA ALA A 493 -12.06 31.39 -2.91
C ALA A 493 -12.63 30.19 -2.12
N ASP A 494 -13.81 29.70 -2.51
CA ASP A 494 -14.48 28.61 -1.78
C ASP A 494 -13.80 27.27 -2.06
N GLU A 495 -13.29 27.05 -3.28
CA GLU A 495 -12.42 25.91 -3.62
C GLU A 495 -11.10 25.93 -2.85
N LEU A 496 -10.44 27.10 -2.76
CA LEU A 496 -9.19 27.23 -2.01
C LEU A 496 -9.41 26.95 -0.51
N ILE A 497 -10.45 27.51 0.10
CA ILE A 497 -10.78 27.25 1.51
C ILE A 497 -11.10 25.77 1.73
N GLY A 498 -11.87 25.14 0.84
CA GLY A 498 -12.13 23.70 0.90
C GLY A 498 -10.86 22.86 0.84
N ALA A 499 -9.90 23.22 -0.02
CA ALA A 499 -8.62 22.53 -0.15
C ALA A 499 -7.65 22.79 1.02
N LEU A 500 -7.71 23.96 1.67
CA LEU A 500 -6.97 24.24 2.90
C LEU A 500 -7.53 23.41 4.06
N ALA A 501 -8.85 23.27 4.17
CA ALA A 501 -9.51 22.53 5.24
C ALA A 501 -9.47 20.99 5.10
N ASP A 502 -9.34 20.45 3.88
CA ASP A 502 -9.25 18.99 3.66
C ASP A 502 -7.86 18.44 4.06
N PRO A 503 -7.75 17.57 5.08
CA PRO A 503 -6.45 17.02 5.51
C PRO A 503 -5.84 16.04 4.49
N GLU A 504 -6.62 15.47 3.58
CA GLU A 504 -6.11 14.56 2.55
C GLU A 504 -5.53 15.33 1.35
N ILE A 505 -5.76 16.65 1.24
CA ILE A 505 -5.25 17.51 0.18
C ILE A 505 -4.01 18.27 0.67
N ALA A 506 -2.83 17.68 0.48
CA ALA A 506 -1.55 18.35 0.75
C ALA A 506 -1.12 19.32 -0.37
N ASN A 507 -1.70 19.22 -1.57
CA ASN A 507 -1.27 19.95 -2.76
C ASN A 507 -2.40 20.79 -3.35
N ILE A 508 -2.11 22.05 -3.65
CA ILE A 508 -3.06 23.03 -4.19
C ILE A 508 -2.40 23.77 -5.37
N GLU A 509 -3.09 23.88 -6.49
CA GLU A 509 -2.67 24.65 -7.67
C GLU A 509 -3.63 25.82 -7.89
N VAL A 510 -3.14 27.05 -7.63
CA VAL A 510 -3.90 28.29 -7.84
C VAL A 510 -3.65 28.76 -9.26
N THR A 511 -4.68 28.66 -10.13
CA THR A 511 -4.50 28.83 -11.58
C THR A 511 -5.04 30.14 -12.16
N SER A 512 -5.62 31.00 -11.32
CA SER A 512 -6.11 32.35 -11.65
C SER A 512 -6.03 33.26 -10.42
N ASP A 513 -6.32 34.54 -10.59
CA ASP A 513 -6.55 35.45 -9.47
C ASP A 513 -7.68 34.93 -8.58
N ILE A 514 -7.45 34.88 -7.26
CA ILE A 514 -8.46 34.54 -6.24
C ILE A 514 -8.55 35.68 -5.23
N ASP A 515 -9.77 36.14 -4.97
CA ASP A 515 -10.06 37.18 -3.98
C ASP A 515 -10.50 36.56 -2.66
N LEU A 516 -9.66 36.68 -1.63
CA LEU A 516 -9.88 36.24 -0.26
C LEU A 516 -10.19 37.43 0.67
N SER A 517 -10.36 38.65 0.15
CA SER A 517 -10.41 39.88 0.97
C SER A 517 -11.57 39.96 1.97
N THR A 518 -12.62 39.17 1.77
CA THR A 518 -13.82 39.10 2.62
C THR A 518 -13.85 37.89 3.57
N LYS A 519 -12.83 37.03 3.51
CA LYS A 519 -12.73 35.78 4.28
C LYS A 519 -12.11 36.03 5.66
N SER A 520 -12.47 35.23 6.67
CA SER A 520 -11.86 35.37 7.99
C SER A 520 -10.49 34.65 8.06
N SER A 521 -9.64 34.98 9.04
CA SER A 521 -8.39 34.24 9.23
C SER A 521 -8.64 32.79 9.62
N GLU A 522 -9.73 32.50 10.33
CA GLU A 522 -10.13 31.13 10.69
C GLU A 522 -10.50 30.28 9.46
N GLU A 523 -11.06 30.87 8.39
CA GLU A 523 -11.26 30.19 7.10
C GLU A 523 -9.95 29.93 6.35
N LEU A 524 -8.85 30.59 6.75
CA LEU A 524 -7.52 30.53 6.13
C LEU A 524 -6.46 29.88 7.04
N THR A 525 -6.89 29.30 8.17
CA THR A 525 -6.07 28.47 9.06
C THR A 525 -6.09 27.02 8.60
N PHE A 526 -4.92 26.36 8.62
CA PHE A 526 -4.79 24.94 8.31
C PHE A 526 -3.76 24.25 9.21
N GLU A 527 -4.14 23.07 9.71
CA GLU A 527 -3.33 22.25 10.63
C GLU A 527 -2.27 21.41 9.91
N GLU A 528 -2.52 20.99 8.67
CA GLU A 528 -1.61 20.12 7.90
C GLU A 528 -0.68 20.91 6.97
N HIS A 529 0.53 20.40 6.70
CA HIS A 529 1.47 21.04 5.76
C HIS A 529 0.86 21.17 4.36
N LYS A 530 0.71 22.39 3.84
CA LYS A 530 0.19 22.65 2.49
C LYS A 530 1.29 23.04 1.51
N ILE A 531 1.21 22.53 0.29
CA ILE A 531 2.01 22.97 -0.86
C ILE A 531 1.06 23.72 -1.81
N ILE A 532 1.22 25.05 -1.90
CA ILE A 532 0.41 25.91 -2.77
C ILE A 532 1.28 26.42 -3.92
N ASP A 533 1.01 25.88 -5.11
CA ASP A 533 1.65 26.30 -6.36
C ASP A 533 0.81 27.40 -7.03
N ILE A 534 1.21 28.65 -6.79
CA ILE A 534 0.54 29.83 -7.34
C ILE A 534 1.16 30.10 -8.71
N LYS A 535 0.44 29.83 -9.80
CA LYS A 535 1.01 29.90 -11.16
C LYS A 535 1.45 31.32 -11.52
N GLU A 536 2.46 31.42 -12.38
CA GLU A 536 2.98 32.69 -12.90
C GLU A 536 1.85 33.53 -13.52
N GLY A 537 1.62 34.73 -12.96
CA GLY A 537 0.52 35.63 -13.36
C GLY A 537 -0.78 35.50 -12.55
N ALA A 538 -0.90 34.54 -11.63
CA ALA A 538 -2.03 34.45 -10.69
C ALA A 538 -1.73 35.19 -9.36
N THR A 539 -2.76 35.80 -8.77
CA THR A 539 -2.68 36.56 -7.52
C THR A 539 -3.66 36.03 -6.46
N LEU A 540 -3.18 35.67 -5.27
CA LEU A 540 -4.00 35.55 -4.07
C LEU A 540 -4.15 36.93 -3.43
N ARG A 541 -5.36 37.51 -3.45
CA ARG A 541 -5.64 38.81 -2.84
C ARG A 541 -6.19 38.66 -1.43
N LEU A 542 -5.43 39.11 -0.43
CA LEU A 542 -5.84 39.12 0.97
C LEU A 542 -6.45 40.48 1.37
N GLY A 543 -7.19 40.47 2.48
CA GLY A 543 -7.86 41.63 3.06
C GLY A 543 -6.94 42.46 3.96
N SER A 544 -7.52 43.39 4.71
CA SER A 544 -6.77 44.24 5.64
C SER A 544 -6.38 43.54 6.95
N ALA A 545 -7.13 42.51 7.35
CA ALA A 545 -7.06 41.86 8.66
C ALA A 545 -6.87 40.33 8.61
N ASN A 546 -6.85 39.73 7.41
CA ASN A 546 -6.68 38.30 7.23
C ASN A 546 -5.31 37.92 6.64
N PHE A 547 -4.97 36.65 6.78
CA PHE A 547 -3.67 36.06 6.43
C PHE A 547 -3.83 34.55 6.29
N LEU A 548 -2.91 33.90 5.59
CA LEU A 548 -2.77 32.44 5.63
C LEU A 548 -2.11 32.05 6.95
N MET A 549 -2.74 31.19 7.75
CA MET A 549 -2.21 30.70 9.03
C MET A 549 -1.84 29.22 8.88
N ALA A 550 -0.54 28.95 8.88
CA ALA A 550 0.02 27.60 8.79
C ALA A 550 0.48 27.12 10.18
N GLU A 551 -0.17 26.09 10.72
CA GLU A 551 0.20 25.55 12.04
C GLU A 551 1.31 24.48 11.97
N ASN A 552 1.45 23.80 10.83
CA ASN A 552 2.45 22.75 10.61
C ASN A 552 3.16 22.88 9.25
N GLY A 553 3.51 24.10 8.85
CA GLY A 553 4.31 24.38 7.66
C GLY A 553 3.51 24.71 6.39
N LEU A 554 4.21 25.35 5.45
CA LEU A 554 3.67 25.85 4.18
C LEU A 554 4.77 25.88 3.13
N THR A 555 4.46 25.45 1.91
CA THR A 555 5.34 25.59 0.75
C THR A 555 4.65 26.40 -0.34
N LEU A 556 5.30 27.48 -0.81
CA LEU A 556 4.81 28.36 -1.86
C LEU A 556 5.72 28.28 -3.09
N THR A 557 5.15 27.94 -4.25
CA THR A 557 5.87 27.82 -5.53
C THR A 557 5.09 28.48 -6.67
N GLY A 558 5.60 28.36 -7.91
CA GLY A 558 4.85 28.68 -9.13
C GLY A 558 5.05 30.10 -9.68
N LYS A 559 5.71 30.97 -8.92
CA LYS A 559 6.02 32.39 -9.23
C LYS A 559 4.83 33.35 -9.32
N GLY A 560 3.67 32.96 -8.83
CA GLY A 560 2.53 33.86 -8.62
C GLY A 560 2.78 34.88 -7.51
N THR A 561 1.72 35.59 -7.13
CA THR A 561 1.78 36.67 -6.14
C THR A 561 0.77 36.45 -5.00
N ILE A 562 1.14 36.84 -3.78
CA ILE A 562 0.19 37.09 -2.68
C ILE A 562 0.24 38.59 -2.35
N ASP A 563 -0.91 39.27 -2.32
CA ASP A 563 -1.01 40.72 -2.26
C ASP A 563 -2.18 41.17 -1.36
N ASN A 564 -1.95 42.14 -0.46
CA ASN A 564 -3.02 42.80 0.29
C ASN A 564 -3.01 44.34 0.15
N SER A 565 -2.20 44.90 -0.74
CA SER A 565 -2.06 46.35 -0.98
C SER A 565 -3.33 47.02 -1.51
N ALA A 566 -4.19 46.26 -2.21
CA ALA A 566 -5.49 46.75 -2.68
C ALA A 566 -6.54 46.87 -1.56
N ALA A 567 -6.38 46.17 -0.43
CA ALA A 567 -7.27 46.28 0.71
C ALA A 567 -7.03 47.60 1.45
N ALA A 568 -8.11 48.30 1.81
CA ALA A 568 -8.03 49.63 2.41
C ALA A 568 -7.06 49.69 3.60
N SER A 569 -6.02 50.50 3.51
CA SER A 569 -5.10 50.75 4.62
C SER A 569 -5.83 51.51 5.73
N THR A 570 -5.89 50.93 6.92
CA THR A 570 -6.38 51.56 8.15
C THR A 570 -5.34 52.48 8.80
N ALA A 571 -4.15 52.64 8.19
CA ALA A 571 -2.99 53.28 8.79
C ALA A 571 -2.95 54.82 8.66
N VAL A 572 -4.08 55.50 8.41
CA VAL A 572 -4.10 56.98 8.31
C VAL A 572 -4.97 57.63 9.39
N ALA A 573 -4.27 58.19 10.38
CA ALA A 573 -4.70 59.17 11.39
C ALA A 573 -5.46 58.69 12.67
N ALA A 574 -4.66 58.54 13.73
CA ALA A 574 -4.86 59.09 15.08
C ALA A 574 -5.60 58.28 16.19
N ALA A 575 -4.82 58.01 17.24
CA ALA A 575 -5.20 58.12 18.67
C ALA A 575 -5.95 56.97 19.36
N SER A 576 -5.90 55.73 18.84
CA SER A 576 -6.31 54.55 19.63
C SER A 576 -5.53 53.30 19.24
N ASP A 577 -5.28 52.40 20.20
CA ASP A 577 -4.62 51.09 20.02
C ASP A 577 -5.51 50.06 19.26
N VAL A 578 -6.33 50.53 18.33
CA VAL A 578 -7.27 49.75 17.49
C VAL A 578 -6.74 49.64 16.05
N HIS A 579 -5.43 49.80 15.87
CA HIS A 579 -4.76 49.49 14.61
C HIS A 579 -4.52 47.97 14.54
N GLU A 580 -5.14 47.33 13.56
CA GLU A 580 -4.94 45.92 13.27
C GLU A 580 -3.66 45.74 12.45
N HIS A 581 -2.89 44.69 12.77
CA HIS A 581 -1.70 44.33 12.02
C HIS A 581 -2.09 43.84 10.63
N LYS A 582 -1.26 44.15 9.62
CA LYS A 582 -1.45 43.72 8.23
C LYS A 582 -0.34 42.75 7.82
N SER A 583 -0.75 41.55 7.41
CA SER A 583 0.12 40.41 7.12
C SER A 583 -0.37 39.61 5.92
N LEU A 584 0.49 38.72 5.40
CA LEU A 584 0.11 37.74 4.37
C LEU A 584 0.18 36.31 4.90
N ILE A 585 1.24 35.98 5.65
CA ILE A 585 1.54 34.62 6.11
C ILE A 585 1.92 34.63 7.59
N HIS A 586 1.27 33.80 8.39
CA HIS A 586 1.64 33.46 9.76
C HIS A 586 2.04 31.98 9.82
N VAL A 587 3.17 31.66 10.47
CA VAL A 587 3.65 30.28 10.64
C VAL A 587 3.97 30.00 12.10
N THR A 588 3.17 29.17 12.75
CA THR A 588 3.29 28.87 14.19
C THR A 588 4.05 27.56 14.47
N GLY A 589 4.26 26.73 13.46
CA GLY A 589 5.05 25.50 13.49
C GLY A 589 5.35 24.96 12.09
N GLY A 590 6.22 23.95 12.00
CA GLY A 590 6.64 23.30 10.75
C GLY A 590 7.57 24.14 9.86
N ASP A 591 7.76 23.69 8.62
CA ASP A 591 8.69 24.32 7.66
C ASP A 591 7.96 25.29 6.72
N LEU A 592 8.39 26.55 6.67
CA LEU A 592 8.04 27.49 5.61
C LEU A 592 9.08 27.42 4.49
N LEU A 593 8.67 27.03 3.28
CA LEU A 593 9.46 27.13 2.06
C LEU A 593 8.80 28.10 1.07
N ILE A 594 9.52 29.11 0.61
CA ILE A 594 9.07 29.99 -0.47
C ILE A 594 10.10 29.94 -1.60
N ASP A 595 9.66 29.57 -2.80
CA ASP A 595 10.50 29.48 -3.99
C ASP A 595 9.89 30.25 -5.18
N GLY A 596 10.50 31.38 -5.55
CA GLY A 596 10.14 32.15 -6.74
C GLY A 596 8.88 33.03 -6.62
N VAL A 597 8.13 32.94 -5.52
CA VAL A 597 6.87 33.67 -5.32
C VAL A 597 7.11 35.14 -4.93
N THR A 598 6.20 36.02 -5.36
CA THR A 598 6.18 37.43 -4.96
C THR A 598 5.19 37.66 -3.81
N LEU A 599 5.60 38.37 -2.77
CA LEU A 599 4.74 38.79 -1.66
C LEU A 599 4.69 40.32 -1.60
N ILE A 600 3.48 40.89 -1.57
CA ILE A 600 3.23 42.33 -1.47
C ILE A 600 2.33 42.57 -0.26
N ASN A 601 2.96 42.71 0.91
CA ASN A 601 2.27 43.26 2.07
C ASN A 601 2.24 44.78 1.90
N ASP A 602 1.07 45.39 2.11
CA ASP A 602 0.75 46.78 1.81
C ASP A 602 1.91 47.75 2.09
N PRO A 603 2.57 48.30 1.05
CA PRO A 603 3.69 49.23 1.20
C PRO A 603 3.32 50.56 1.87
N GLU A 604 2.03 50.88 2.01
CA GLU A 604 1.53 52.10 2.66
C GLU A 604 0.97 51.82 4.07
N HIS A 605 1.17 50.61 4.60
CA HIS A 605 0.75 50.24 5.95
C HIS A 605 1.97 50.15 6.89
N HIS A 606 2.23 51.25 7.61
CA HIS A 606 3.35 51.38 8.54
C HIS A 606 2.85 51.34 9.98
N TRP A 607 2.81 50.16 10.58
CA TRP A 607 2.37 49.97 11.97
C TRP A 607 2.98 48.74 12.65
N HIS A 608 3.29 48.87 13.95
CA HIS A 608 3.54 47.74 14.84
C HIS A 608 3.09 48.00 16.28
N GLY A 609 2.58 46.98 16.96
CA GLY A 609 2.11 47.05 18.34
C GLY A 609 3.12 46.49 19.34
N SER A 610 2.77 46.56 20.63
CA SER A 610 3.57 45.98 21.72
C SER A 610 3.62 44.45 21.72
N SER A 611 2.66 43.80 21.07
CA SER A 611 2.48 42.34 21.06
C SER A 611 2.45 41.71 19.66
N TYR A 612 2.27 42.51 18.61
CA TYR A 612 2.06 42.04 17.24
C TYR A 612 2.49 43.13 16.25
N ASN A 613 3.19 42.76 15.17
CA ASN A 613 3.68 43.69 14.16
C ASN A 613 3.00 43.43 12.82
N SER A 614 2.85 44.43 11.96
CA SER A 614 2.56 44.19 10.56
C SER A 614 3.78 43.55 9.89
N ALA A 615 3.57 42.48 9.12
CA ALA A 615 4.67 41.75 8.49
C ALA A 615 4.18 40.90 7.31
N ALA A 616 4.89 40.90 6.18
CA ALA A 616 4.56 39.99 5.07
C ALA A 616 4.61 38.52 5.54
N ILE A 617 5.66 38.17 6.29
CA ILE A 617 5.80 36.87 6.98
C ILE A 617 6.02 37.11 8.47
N ALA A 618 5.16 36.53 9.29
CA ALA A 618 5.31 36.43 10.74
C ALA A 618 5.53 34.96 11.14
N TYR A 619 6.50 34.68 12.03
CA TYR A 619 6.80 33.32 12.47
C TYR A 619 7.10 33.22 13.97
N TRP A 620 6.80 32.06 14.56
CA TRP A 620 6.95 31.75 15.98
C TRP A 620 7.69 30.41 16.20
N ASN A 621 7.97 30.10 17.46
CA ASN A 621 8.37 28.76 17.92
C ASN A 621 9.56 28.15 17.16
N ASP A 622 9.54 26.85 16.88
CA ASP A 622 10.58 26.11 16.18
C ASP A 622 10.43 26.11 14.64
N ALA A 623 9.55 26.95 14.08
CA ALA A 623 9.31 27.02 12.64
C ALA A 623 10.58 27.37 11.86
N ASN A 624 10.94 26.54 10.88
CA ASN A 624 12.10 26.77 10.01
C ASN A 624 11.68 27.60 8.79
N ILE A 625 12.50 28.58 8.41
CA ILE A 625 12.18 29.54 7.35
C ILE A 625 13.20 29.40 6.22
N THR A 626 12.77 28.92 5.06
CA THR A 626 13.56 28.87 3.82
C THR A 626 12.92 29.75 2.76
N ILE A 627 13.62 30.81 2.34
CA ILE A 627 13.15 31.73 1.29
C ILE A 627 14.21 31.80 0.20
N ARG A 628 13.84 31.43 -1.02
CA ARG A 628 14.73 31.46 -2.18
C ARG A 628 14.07 32.01 -3.44
N ASN A 629 14.85 32.67 -4.29
CA ASN A 629 14.40 33.28 -5.56
C ASN A 629 13.19 34.24 -5.44
N ALA A 630 12.86 34.70 -4.23
CA ALA A 630 11.59 35.35 -3.93
C ALA A 630 11.70 36.88 -3.96
N ARG A 631 10.56 37.57 -4.08
CA ARG A 631 10.48 39.03 -4.01
C ARG A 631 9.44 39.45 -2.98
N ILE A 632 9.88 40.06 -1.88
CA ILE A 632 9.01 40.37 -0.73
C ILE A 632 9.05 41.87 -0.44
N ILE A 633 7.89 42.52 -0.48
CA ILE A 633 7.70 43.92 -0.10
C ILE A 633 6.79 43.99 1.12
N SER A 634 7.06 44.93 2.02
CA SER A 634 6.18 45.26 3.15
C SER A 634 6.20 46.75 3.47
N GLY A 635 5.06 47.29 3.91
CA GLY A 635 5.01 48.56 4.63
C GLY A 635 5.83 48.53 5.92
N GLU A 636 5.89 47.39 6.58
CA GLU A 636 6.63 47.22 7.84
C GLU A 636 7.70 46.12 7.67
N PHE A 637 7.60 44.98 8.36
CA PHE A 637 8.58 43.89 8.23
C PHE A 637 8.30 43.03 6.98
N THR A 638 9.32 42.68 6.22
CA THR A 638 9.26 41.61 5.19
C THR A 638 9.28 40.22 5.84
N LEU A 639 10.07 40.07 6.92
CA LEU A 639 10.15 38.86 7.73
C LEU A 639 10.34 39.24 9.21
N CYS A 640 9.43 38.81 10.08
CA CYS A 640 9.45 39.12 11.51
C CYS A 640 9.29 37.87 12.37
N GLY A 641 10.33 37.56 13.16
CA GLY A 641 10.20 36.61 14.26
C GLY A 641 9.41 37.27 15.39
N MET A 642 8.29 36.68 15.73
CA MET A 642 7.34 37.23 16.69
C MET A 642 7.63 36.70 18.11
N GLY A 643 7.55 37.60 19.09
CA GLY A 643 7.95 37.32 20.46
C GLY A 643 9.48 37.20 20.62
N ARG A 644 10.09 38.16 21.32
CA ARG A 644 11.54 38.14 21.60
C ARG A 644 11.90 36.88 22.39
N ASN A 645 12.80 36.07 21.84
CA ASN A 645 13.19 34.74 22.34
C ASN A 645 12.09 33.65 22.30
N VAL A 646 11.01 33.83 21.53
CA VAL A 646 10.00 32.77 21.29
C VAL A 646 10.39 31.94 20.06
N ALA A 647 10.74 32.60 18.95
CA ALA A 647 11.18 31.91 17.75
C ALA A 647 12.64 31.40 17.86
N SER A 648 12.86 30.15 17.43
CA SER A 648 14.08 29.35 17.65
C SER A 648 14.45 28.41 16.51
N GLY A 649 13.63 28.30 15.45
CA GLY A 649 13.94 27.51 14.24
C GLY A 649 15.17 28.02 13.47
N GLU A 650 15.50 27.36 12.37
CA GLU A 650 16.58 27.75 11.46
C GLU A 650 16.08 28.64 10.31
N ILE A 651 16.86 29.65 9.93
CA ILE A 651 16.51 30.61 8.87
C ILE A 651 17.56 30.56 7.75
N THR A 652 17.10 30.33 6.53
CA THR A 652 17.91 30.33 5.31
C THR A 652 17.28 31.22 4.25
N LEU A 653 17.97 32.29 3.88
CA LEU A 653 17.56 33.24 2.84
C LEU A 653 18.60 33.20 1.71
N THR A 654 18.17 32.91 0.48
CA THR A 654 19.04 32.78 -0.70
C THR A 654 18.48 33.54 -1.91
N ASP A 655 19.34 34.24 -2.66
CA ASP A 655 19.01 34.80 -4.00
C ASP A 655 17.68 35.57 -4.08
N SER A 656 17.29 36.26 -2.99
CA SER A 656 15.96 36.87 -2.83
C SER A 656 16.03 38.38 -2.60
N TYR A 657 14.97 39.10 -2.97
CA TYR A 657 14.82 40.55 -2.79
C TYR A 657 13.83 40.87 -1.67
N PHE A 658 14.22 41.73 -0.74
CA PHE A 658 13.42 42.19 0.38
C PHE A 658 13.40 43.73 0.41
N GLU A 659 12.21 44.33 0.41
CA GLU A 659 12.04 45.79 0.51
C GLU A 659 11.05 46.16 1.62
N SER A 660 11.50 47.00 2.54
CA SER A 660 10.63 47.68 3.50
C SER A 660 10.59 49.16 3.24
N THR A 661 9.36 49.67 3.19
CA THR A 661 9.04 51.10 3.02
C THR A 661 8.86 51.83 4.35
N SER A 662 8.90 51.12 5.49
CA SER A 662 8.72 51.68 6.84
C SER A 662 9.62 52.88 7.11
N SER A 663 9.00 54.02 7.42
CA SER A 663 9.63 55.10 8.15
C SER A 663 8.74 55.62 9.27
N ASN A 664 9.37 55.96 10.41
CA ASN A 664 8.75 56.77 11.44
C ASN A 664 8.33 58.18 10.92
N LYS A 665 8.72 58.58 9.71
CA LYS A 665 8.26 59.84 9.11
C LYS A 665 6.80 59.80 8.62
N ASP A 666 6.25 58.60 8.44
CA ASP A 666 4.90 58.43 7.88
C ASP A 666 3.82 58.46 8.98
N ASN A 667 4.12 57.93 10.17
CA ASN A 667 3.20 57.88 11.32
C ASN A 667 3.66 58.63 12.58
N GLY A 668 4.96 58.96 12.72
CA GLY A 668 5.52 59.66 13.89
C GLY A 668 5.64 58.83 15.17
N GLN A 669 5.40 57.51 15.11
CA GLN A 669 5.36 56.61 16.26
C GLN A 669 6.17 55.31 16.10
N HIS A 670 6.16 54.68 14.92
CA HIS A 670 6.67 53.32 14.73
C HIS A 670 8.03 53.31 14.03
N TRP A 671 8.93 52.45 14.52
CA TRP A 671 10.25 52.23 13.94
C TRP A 671 10.46 50.75 13.62
N ALA A 672 10.66 50.36 12.36
CA ALA A 672 11.12 49.02 12.01
C ALA A 672 12.40 48.98 11.17
N TYR A 673 12.86 47.75 11.00
CA TYR A 673 13.86 47.29 10.04
C TYR A 673 13.13 46.40 9.04
N ALA A 674 13.64 46.25 7.82
CA ALA A 674 13.02 45.40 6.81
C ALA A 674 12.87 43.95 7.27
N MET A 675 13.73 43.44 8.15
CA MET A 675 13.53 42.16 8.81
C MET A 675 14.06 42.15 10.25
N ARG A 676 13.43 41.31 11.07
CA ARG A 676 13.78 41.07 12.47
C ARG A 676 13.88 39.56 12.70
N LEU A 677 15.10 39.07 12.82
CA LEU A 677 15.41 37.64 12.78
C LEU A 677 15.78 37.12 14.17
N TYR A 678 14.95 36.21 14.68
CA TYR A 678 15.23 35.31 15.80
C TYR A 678 15.32 33.87 15.28
N GLY A 679 16.33 33.12 15.72
CA GLY A 679 16.48 31.72 15.37
C GLY A 679 17.72 31.10 16.03
N SER A 680 17.77 29.77 16.08
CA SER A 680 18.96 29.03 16.51
C SER A 680 20.12 29.21 15.53
N LYS A 681 19.79 29.34 14.24
CA LYS A 681 20.73 29.55 13.13
C LYS A 681 20.15 30.53 12.10
N VAL A 682 21.00 31.40 11.55
CA VAL A 682 20.65 32.30 10.43
C VAL A 682 21.69 32.18 9.32
N ARG A 683 21.24 32.02 8.07
CA ARG A 683 22.05 32.03 6.85
C ARG A 683 21.42 32.99 5.85
N ILE A 684 22.19 33.99 5.40
CA ILE A 684 21.76 34.94 4.37
C ILE A 684 22.82 34.96 3.27
N GLU A 685 22.45 34.48 2.09
CA GLU A 685 23.32 34.32 0.95
C GLU A 685 22.76 35.05 -0.28
N ASN A 686 23.58 35.90 -0.90
CA ASN A 686 23.29 36.61 -2.14
C ASN A 686 21.94 37.37 -2.22
N CYS A 687 21.34 37.73 -1.08
CA CYS A 687 20.07 38.47 -1.03
C CYS A 687 20.28 39.97 -1.25
N GLU A 688 19.27 40.67 -1.76
CA GLU A 688 19.21 42.12 -1.80
C GLU A 688 18.17 42.63 -0.80
N VAL A 689 18.61 43.36 0.22
CA VAL A 689 17.76 43.91 1.28
C VAL A 689 17.83 45.44 1.24
N LYS A 690 16.68 46.04 0.93
CA LYS A 690 16.44 47.48 1.01
C LYS A 690 15.52 47.79 2.18
N GLY A 691 15.90 48.75 3.01
CA GLY A 691 14.98 49.38 3.96
C GLY A 691 15.03 50.88 3.85
N ILE A 692 13.92 51.58 4.09
CA ILE A 692 14.00 53.03 4.30
C ILE A 692 14.70 53.28 5.64
N GLN A 693 14.08 52.86 6.75
CA GLN A 693 14.64 53.12 8.07
C GLN A 693 15.73 52.13 8.51
N GLY A 694 15.64 50.84 8.18
CA GLY A 694 16.61 49.83 8.60
C GLY A 694 16.54 48.57 7.73
N GLY A 695 17.66 47.86 7.57
CA GLY A 695 17.74 46.64 6.75
C GLY A 695 17.44 45.37 7.56
N VAL A 696 18.50 44.71 8.04
CA VAL A 696 18.44 43.43 8.77
C VAL A 696 18.72 43.64 10.25
N SER A 697 17.78 43.31 11.12
CA SER A 697 18.03 43.14 12.56
C SER A 697 18.20 41.66 12.89
N ILE A 698 19.33 41.30 13.52
CA ILE A 698 19.59 39.94 14.03
C ILE A 698 19.67 39.98 15.55
N GLU A 699 18.83 39.19 16.21
CA GLU A 699 18.64 39.17 17.66
C GLU A 699 18.82 37.75 18.22
N SER A 700 19.48 37.62 19.38
CA SER A 700 19.70 36.37 20.14
C SER A 700 20.51 35.26 19.45
N CYS A 701 20.53 35.18 18.12
CA CYS A 701 21.15 34.10 17.35
C CYS A 701 22.67 34.03 17.56
N GLN A 702 23.17 32.86 17.98
CA GLN A 702 24.60 32.62 18.23
C GLN A 702 25.37 32.10 17.00
N ASP A 703 24.64 31.70 15.95
CA ASP A 703 25.17 31.15 14.70
C ASP A 703 24.49 31.84 13.49
N ALA A 704 24.82 33.11 13.27
CA ALA A 704 24.38 33.87 12.10
C ALA A 704 25.52 34.08 11.11
N VAL A 705 25.28 33.87 9.81
CA VAL A 705 26.25 34.10 8.72
C VAL A 705 25.62 34.88 7.57
N ILE A 706 26.32 35.91 7.09
CA ILE A 706 26.02 36.64 5.86
C ILE A 706 27.16 36.42 4.86
N SER A 707 26.89 35.78 3.72
CA SER A 707 27.91 35.34 2.76
C SER A 707 27.95 36.11 1.43
N GLY A 708 26.95 36.94 1.14
CA GLY A 708 26.87 37.69 -0.11
C GLY A 708 25.68 38.62 -0.15
N GLY A 709 25.48 39.30 -1.30
CA GLY A 709 24.31 40.14 -1.54
C GLY A 709 24.53 41.64 -1.29
N LYS A 710 23.45 42.41 -1.24
CA LYS A 710 23.45 43.86 -1.00
C LYS A 710 22.50 44.20 0.15
N TYR A 711 22.94 45.07 1.05
CA TYR A 711 22.18 45.50 2.21
C TYR A 711 22.32 47.01 2.30
N TYR A 712 21.21 47.72 2.12
CA TYR A 712 21.27 49.18 2.09
C TYR A 712 20.04 49.83 2.71
N THR A 713 20.27 51.04 3.22
CA THR A 713 19.22 51.92 3.69
C THR A 713 19.14 53.19 2.85
N GLU A 714 17.94 53.73 2.68
CA GLU A 714 17.70 54.98 1.94
C GLU A 714 16.89 55.93 2.82
N ASN A 715 17.30 57.20 2.93
CA ASN A 715 16.46 58.19 3.62
C ASN A 715 15.15 58.37 2.85
N THR A 716 14.05 58.56 3.57
CA THR A 716 12.80 59.07 2.96
C THR A 716 13.12 60.39 2.22
N PRO A 717 12.56 60.66 1.03
CA PRO A 717 12.92 61.84 0.25
C PRO A 717 12.89 63.15 1.05
N GLY A 718 14.08 63.76 1.21
CA GLY A 718 14.26 65.01 1.97
C GLY A 718 14.44 64.87 3.49
N GLN A 719 14.48 63.65 4.03
CA GLN A 719 14.62 63.35 5.45
C GLN A 719 16.04 62.89 5.81
N LYS A 720 16.31 62.77 7.12
CA LYS A 720 17.47 62.06 7.69
C LYS A 720 16.98 61.06 8.73
N ASP A 721 16.57 59.88 8.27
CA ASP A 721 15.82 58.87 9.02
C ASP A 721 16.32 57.43 8.80
N ALA A 722 17.13 57.17 7.77
CA ALA A 722 17.78 55.88 7.59
C ALA A 722 18.82 55.59 8.68
N PHE A 723 18.69 54.45 9.34
CA PHE A 723 19.67 53.84 10.24
C PHE A 723 20.45 52.75 9.50
N TYR A 724 20.49 51.53 10.04
CA TYR A 724 21.53 50.55 9.72
C TYR A 724 21.07 49.50 8.71
N PRO A 725 21.83 49.26 7.63
CA PRO A 725 21.67 48.09 6.78
C PRO A 725 21.73 46.76 7.55
N VAL A 726 22.61 46.65 8.55
CA VAL A 726 22.63 45.50 9.48
C VAL A 726 22.78 46.00 10.92
N TYR A 727 21.88 45.56 11.78
CA TYR A 727 21.86 45.82 13.22
C TYR A 727 21.93 44.50 14.00
N ILE A 728 22.80 44.44 15.00
CA ILE A 728 23.09 43.23 15.78
C ILE A 728 22.89 43.53 17.26
N THR A 729 21.97 42.81 17.90
CA THR A 729 21.51 43.13 19.26
C THR A 729 21.13 41.86 20.03
N ASN A 730 20.70 42.03 21.29
CA ASN A 730 20.31 40.98 22.21
C ASN A 730 21.31 39.81 22.29
N GLY A 731 22.61 40.11 22.32
CA GLY A 731 23.69 39.13 22.40
C GLY A 731 23.95 38.31 21.13
N ALA A 732 23.33 38.63 19.98
CA ALA A 732 23.55 37.92 18.72
C ALA A 732 25.00 37.97 18.24
N LYS A 733 25.42 36.96 17.47
CA LYS A 733 26.77 36.82 16.94
C LYS A 733 26.72 36.52 15.44
N VAL A 734 27.13 37.50 14.64
CA VAL A 734 27.07 37.45 13.17
C VAL A 734 28.46 37.33 12.58
N THR A 735 28.66 36.40 11.66
CA THR A 735 29.88 36.32 10.83
C THR A 735 29.58 36.85 9.43
N ILE A 736 30.33 37.85 8.98
CA ILE A 736 30.21 38.38 7.61
C ILE A 736 31.40 37.87 6.80
N THR A 737 31.13 37.05 5.79
CA THR A 737 32.12 36.53 4.83
C THR A 737 32.02 37.18 3.45
N GLY A 738 30.91 37.88 3.16
CA GLY A 738 30.70 38.61 1.91
C GLY A 738 29.52 39.59 1.97
N GLY A 739 29.27 40.28 0.85
CA GLY A 739 28.17 41.24 0.69
C GLY A 739 28.60 42.71 0.65
N GLU A 740 27.68 43.59 0.27
CA GLU A 740 27.85 45.05 0.19
C GLU A 740 26.89 45.74 1.14
N PHE A 741 27.41 46.57 2.06
CA PHE A 741 26.66 47.18 3.16
C PHE A 741 26.75 48.72 3.11
N SER A 742 25.65 49.43 2.87
CA SER A 742 25.69 50.89 2.73
C SER A 742 24.49 51.63 3.31
N GLY A 743 24.75 52.49 4.31
CA GLY A 743 23.77 53.47 4.81
C GLY A 743 24.14 54.90 4.39
N PRO A 744 23.19 55.84 4.32
CA PRO A 744 23.45 57.21 3.87
C PRO A 744 23.94 58.12 5.00
N ASN A 745 23.77 57.70 6.26
CA ASN A 745 23.95 58.51 7.45
C ASN A 745 25.08 57.96 8.34
N ASP A 746 25.84 58.86 8.98
CA ASP A 746 26.66 58.53 10.14
C ASP A 746 25.86 58.83 11.42
N TRP A 747 25.79 57.83 12.29
CA TRP A 747 25.21 57.86 13.63
C TRP A 747 26.23 57.41 14.71
N SER A 748 27.47 57.10 14.32
CA SER A 748 28.42 56.40 15.19
C SER A 748 29.02 57.27 16.30
N GLY A 749 29.23 58.57 16.05
CA GLY A 749 30.05 59.42 16.92
C GLY A 749 31.53 59.02 16.96
N LEU A 750 31.97 58.10 16.08
CA LEU A 750 33.29 57.47 16.07
C LEU A 750 34.01 57.73 14.75
N ALA A 751 35.33 57.50 14.73
CA ALA A 751 36.12 57.54 13.51
C ALA A 751 35.92 56.26 12.66
N ILE A 752 34.69 55.99 12.20
CA ILE A 752 34.38 54.86 11.30
C ILE A 752 34.79 55.11 9.85
N GLU A 753 35.28 56.32 9.54
CA GLU A 753 35.80 56.72 8.22
C GLU A 753 34.78 56.49 7.08
N GLY A 754 33.50 56.79 7.36
CA GLY A 754 32.38 56.46 6.47
C GLY A 754 31.02 56.79 7.05
N THR A 755 30.00 56.02 6.67
CA THR A 755 28.63 56.07 7.22
C THR A 755 28.29 54.77 7.94
N SER A 756 27.26 54.77 8.78
CA SER A 756 26.86 53.61 9.57
C SER A 756 26.26 52.51 8.68
N ALA A 757 26.97 51.40 8.52
CA ALA A 757 26.57 50.26 7.68
C ALA A 757 26.21 49.01 8.50
N VAL A 758 27.12 48.57 9.38
CA VAL A 758 26.94 47.40 10.25
C VAL A 758 27.24 47.80 11.69
N VAL A 759 26.26 47.64 12.57
CA VAL A 759 26.28 48.20 13.92
C VAL A 759 25.86 47.16 14.96
N SER A 760 26.56 47.12 16.08
CA SER A 760 26.22 46.28 17.24
C SER A 760 25.83 47.10 18.46
N GLY A 761 24.62 46.89 18.97
CA GLY A 761 24.01 47.69 20.05
C GLY A 761 23.74 49.13 19.62
N ASP A 762 22.51 49.61 19.87
CA ASP A 762 22.12 51.03 19.73
C ASP A 762 20.70 51.29 20.25
N ASN A 763 19.75 50.42 19.88
CA ASN A 763 18.33 50.73 19.89
C ASN A 763 17.53 49.99 20.98
N ASP A 764 18.03 48.85 21.48
CA ASP A 764 17.40 48.10 22.57
C ASP A 764 18.05 48.45 23.92
N VAL A 765 17.42 49.38 24.64
CA VAL A 765 17.79 49.67 26.03
C VAL A 765 17.62 48.40 26.89
N ASP A 766 18.55 48.19 27.81
CA ASP A 766 18.61 47.06 28.75
C ASP A 766 18.86 45.65 28.14
N LEU A 767 19.16 45.52 26.83
CA LEU A 767 19.60 44.24 26.24
C LEU A 767 21.14 44.12 26.10
N PRO A 768 21.68 42.89 26.10
CA PRO A 768 23.09 42.66 25.79
C PRO A 768 23.42 43.12 24.37
N THR A 769 24.55 43.84 24.19
CA THR A 769 25.06 44.16 22.86
C THR A 769 25.43 42.87 22.10
N GLY A 770 25.23 42.88 20.78
CA GLY A 770 25.66 41.79 19.91
C GLY A 770 27.17 41.79 19.63
N SER A 771 27.57 41.04 18.61
CA SER A 771 28.93 41.03 18.09
C SER A 771 28.99 40.65 16.61
N VAL A 772 30.00 41.17 15.92
CA VAL A 772 30.32 40.81 14.53
C VAL A 772 31.73 40.23 14.40
N ILE A 773 31.86 39.18 13.58
CA ILE A 773 33.13 38.63 13.11
C ILE A 773 33.24 38.97 11.63
N LEU A 774 34.24 39.77 11.26
CA LEU A 774 34.44 40.21 9.89
C LEU A 774 35.52 39.36 9.20
N GLN A 775 35.11 38.63 8.17
CA GLN A 775 35.95 37.80 7.30
C GLN A 775 35.79 38.17 5.81
N GLY A 776 34.95 39.15 5.48
CA GLY A 776 34.78 39.66 4.13
C GLY A 776 33.74 40.78 4.07
N GLY A 777 33.35 41.13 2.83
CA GLY A 777 32.35 42.16 2.54
C GLY A 777 32.94 43.55 2.26
N LYS A 778 32.07 44.45 1.77
CA LYS A 778 32.35 45.86 1.46
C LYS A 778 31.37 46.77 2.21
N PHE A 779 31.83 47.91 2.70
CA PHE A 779 31.10 48.73 3.66
C PHE A 779 31.24 50.23 3.35
N SER A 780 30.18 51.02 3.52
CA SER A 780 30.22 52.49 3.40
C SER A 780 30.95 53.18 4.56
N GLY A 781 31.15 52.48 5.68
CA GLY A 781 31.98 52.84 6.83
C GLY A 781 32.34 51.60 7.66
N LYS A 782 33.40 51.67 8.47
CA LYS A 782 33.86 50.53 9.28
C LYS A 782 32.79 50.14 10.30
N ALA A 783 32.55 48.84 10.46
CA ALA A 783 31.58 48.34 11.43
C ALA A 783 31.96 48.73 12.86
N TYR A 784 30.98 49.04 13.71
CA TYR A 784 31.23 49.51 15.08
C TYR A 784 30.20 49.00 16.08
N ASN A 785 30.51 49.18 17.36
CA ASN A 785 29.62 48.95 18.49
C ASN A 785 29.32 50.27 19.18
N SER A 786 28.05 50.69 19.26
CA SER A 786 27.70 52.01 19.82
C SER A 786 27.75 52.01 21.35
N VAL A 787 27.46 50.86 21.99
CA VAL A 787 27.49 50.69 23.44
C VAL A 787 28.92 50.72 23.99
N THR A 788 29.84 49.96 23.40
CA THR A 788 31.26 49.94 23.82
C THR A 788 32.09 51.08 23.21
N ASN A 789 31.52 51.86 22.29
CA ASN A 789 32.19 52.97 21.59
C ASN A 789 33.48 52.52 20.85
N THR A 790 33.42 51.37 20.17
CA THR A 790 34.58 50.76 19.48
C THR A 790 34.29 50.41 18.04
N VAL A 791 35.22 50.75 17.14
CA VAL A 791 35.25 50.23 15.75
C VAL A 791 35.76 48.79 15.78
N TYR A 792 35.09 47.87 15.07
CA TYR A 792 35.50 46.47 15.01
C TYR A 792 36.78 46.29 14.18
N ALA A 793 37.72 45.53 14.74
CA ALA A 793 38.84 44.97 14.00
C ALA A 793 38.38 43.73 13.22
N PRO A 794 38.91 43.46 12.01
CA PRO A 794 38.63 42.22 11.31
C PRO A 794 39.18 41.00 12.05
N ALA A 795 38.65 39.82 11.72
CA ALA A 795 39.08 38.57 12.32
C ALA A 795 40.57 38.29 12.05
N ALA A 796 41.19 37.45 12.88
CA ALA A 796 42.59 37.05 12.69
C ALA A 796 42.81 36.47 11.27
N GLY A 797 43.77 37.04 10.53
CA GLY A 797 44.01 36.72 9.12
C GLY A 797 43.32 37.65 8.11
N TYR A 798 42.58 38.67 8.55
CA TYR A 798 41.90 39.66 7.71
C TYR A 798 42.30 41.09 8.08
N GLN A 799 42.07 42.04 7.16
CA GLN A 799 42.37 43.46 7.34
C GLN A 799 41.34 44.37 6.63
N TRP A 800 41.22 45.61 7.12
CA TRP A 800 40.47 46.67 6.45
C TRP A 800 41.31 47.22 5.28
N GLN A 801 40.75 47.24 4.08
CA GLN A 801 41.34 47.85 2.88
C GLN A 801 40.45 48.99 2.38
N ALA A 802 41.02 50.15 2.07
CA ALA A 802 40.27 51.26 1.50
C ALA A 802 39.90 50.97 0.03
N ILE A 803 38.65 51.29 -0.34
CA ILE A 803 38.15 51.24 -1.72
C ILE A 803 38.37 52.63 -2.32
N THR A 804 39.11 52.72 -3.43
CA THR A 804 39.49 54.00 -4.06
C THR A 804 38.69 54.35 -5.32
N ASP A 805 37.94 53.39 -5.86
CA ASP A 805 37.16 53.55 -7.07
C ASP A 805 35.72 53.95 -6.71
N GLY A 806 35.12 54.85 -7.50
CA GLY A 806 34.00 55.73 -7.11
C GLY A 806 32.63 55.09 -6.84
N SER A 807 32.56 54.21 -5.84
CA SER A 807 31.32 53.64 -5.29
C SER A 807 30.92 54.31 -3.97
N ASN A 808 29.71 54.02 -3.49
CA ASN A 808 29.24 54.46 -2.17
C ASN A 808 29.92 53.70 -1.00
N LEU A 809 30.78 52.72 -1.31
CA LEU A 809 31.49 51.85 -0.37
C LEU A 809 32.93 52.35 -0.22
N LYS A 810 33.43 52.42 1.01
CA LYS A 810 34.75 52.97 1.35
C LYS A 810 35.75 51.94 1.85
N TRP A 811 35.26 50.82 2.37
CA TRP A 811 36.08 49.80 3.03
C TRP A 811 35.72 48.42 2.54
N ALA A 812 36.71 47.58 2.32
CA ALA A 812 36.56 46.13 2.15
C ALA A 812 37.25 45.43 3.32
N VAL A 813 36.74 44.27 3.70
CA VAL A 813 37.48 43.31 4.54
C VAL A 813 38.07 42.25 3.60
N VAL A 814 39.39 42.10 3.64
CA VAL A 814 40.13 41.21 2.76
C VAL A 814 41.12 40.37 3.56
N PRO A 815 41.56 39.20 3.05
CA PRO A 815 42.66 38.45 3.66
C PRO A 815 43.90 39.34 3.85
N ALA A 816 44.54 39.23 5.00
CA ALA A 816 45.77 39.93 5.30
C ALA A 816 46.91 39.36 4.43
N THR A 817 47.45 40.19 3.54
CA THR A 817 48.69 39.90 2.83
C THR A 817 49.85 39.79 3.82
N ARG A 818 50.61 38.69 3.75
CA ARG A 818 51.83 38.48 4.56
C ARG A 818 52.94 39.47 4.24
#